data_AF-A0AAP0DH31-F1
#
_entry.id   AF-A0AAP0DH31-F1
#
_cell.length_a   1.000
_cell.length_b   1.000
_cell.length_c   1.000
_cell.angle_alpha   90.00
_cell.angle_beta   90.00
_cell.angle_gamma   90.00
#
_symmetry.space_group_name_H-M   'P 1'
#
loop_
_entity.id
_entity.type
_entity.pdbx_description
1 polymer ?
#
loop_
_entity_poly.entity_id
_entity_poly.type
_entity_poly.pdbx_seq_one_letter_code
_entity_poly.pdbx_strand_id
1 'polypeptide(L)'
;MASTALDGGDDGGDDVFVVLKCIDSHEQPECNPNQDDEEEVTISATDASSWIFSSIIQHRIVKVKANRNRLIETSTYFHGLLGGNFSDPDVEVLVQWNQPIFLSLLASLFGSPLDVTSENFLSIFEGALYFGMEMILSQCKMWLTKALSATGVPLVQLSDLVSIWEFGSKLLDYLRELCTSYLAKNFIWAFSCSSFGDVPHDLLLSTIKHPHLTVDSEKQLCDILLAWIVANKERCTEGVCITLLKQIRISLLPLWFAAGKNTYQLLSMGSKESSRGGLALLKQPLSCLMDAHDVDLLNLKIRLTEFTQRVDLAGCPQITPTILLLSMLPSSFSMEPLLRKKIVQLLINQEPLSGNAFKISCEMWSKLSFEAVHEIDISNCPMLHLEDAVECFSKSFPSLKKMNAANQLRTRTRKLLQLLVDRCPLLCDIDLTVDTSPVTITQVSSFASSTGSISSPLPVLCPKPLPSNIRKLTLEGRIDVTDFDLQSISGICVSLTYISLKGCISVSDAGISSLISRCLKLDSIVACDTYFGQQSVLALWSLSICNDDFTTEHNRQIVPQGSNLRMLHIGGCKGINMTSFLKLMAQAYMLENLCLRDTEVLDDCLLNFFGSSLEVLDVSNTKVSAAAVAHVIGRNPRLKCVKARGCKNLLQQGSRTESKNLYFELGKLCKFDEISVGWGFSYLSLEDLKPAISLLKAIEVGLGGSLGHDGLKWLTVTCPLLESIVLYFQEISDDLIVNMLESLRHLKSFALCHCLGDTSSRSFKVSMPNLRKLRLERVAPWITNADLIGLSQNCAKLTELSMLGCRLLNSETQKIISSGWPGLISIHLEECGQVTSNGVEDLFYCHALEDVLLRHNGSGIQKGIIGDAAIKLPMLRRLSLDVCDAKDGDFVIPEVDNRHLNLVKIARCKSERRSWNLQHVRASRSPVHRETLVLMWNSKQMMRTLVKERV
;
A
#
# COMPACT_ATOMS: atom_id res chain seq x y z
N MET A 1 -4.30 -44.25 50.00
CA MET A 1 -4.39 -45.41 50.92
C MET A 1 -3.09 -45.49 51.70
N ALA A 2 -3.18 -45.92 52.97
CA ALA A 2 -2.18 -45.92 54.04
C ALA A 2 -2.04 -44.61 54.82
N SER A 3 -2.69 -44.60 55.98
CA SER A 3 -2.55 -43.66 57.08
C SER A 3 -1.32 -44.01 57.92
N THR A 4 -0.58 -43.00 58.34
CA THR A 4 0.13 -43.03 59.63
C THR A 4 0.01 -41.65 60.25
N ALA A 5 -0.77 -41.60 61.33
CA ALA A 5 -0.77 -40.50 62.28
C ALA A 5 0.58 -40.48 63.00
N LEU A 6 1.20 -39.30 63.09
CA LEU A 6 2.28 -39.03 64.00
C LEU A 6 1.90 -37.82 64.85
N ASP A 7 1.88 -38.12 66.14
CA ASP A 7 1.92 -37.28 67.34
C ASP A 7 2.30 -35.80 67.17
N GLY A 8 1.55 -34.97 67.88
CA GLY A 8 1.96 -33.61 68.21
C GLY A 8 3.16 -33.65 69.16
N GLY A 9 4.33 -33.40 68.60
CA GLY A 9 5.50 -32.91 69.31
C GLY A 9 5.60 -31.40 69.12
N ASP A 10 5.39 -30.68 70.21
CA ASP A 10 5.82 -29.30 70.41
C ASP A 10 7.35 -29.27 70.31
N ASP A 11 7.89 -28.99 69.13
CA ASP A 11 9.30 -28.66 68.93
C ASP A 11 9.33 -27.20 68.49
N GLY A 12 9.64 -26.32 69.44
CA GLY A 12 9.98 -24.94 69.17
C GLY A 12 11.23 -24.91 68.30
N GLY A 13 11.04 -24.92 66.98
CA GLY A 13 12.11 -24.67 66.04
C GLY A 13 12.59 -23.25 66.25
N ASP A 14 13.74 -23.10 66.90
CA ASP A 14 14.46 -21.82 66.95
C ASP A 14 14.55 -21.27 65.52
N ASP A 15 13.94 -20.11 65.28
CA ASP A 15 14.08 -19.38 64.02
C ASP A 15 15.55 -18.94 63.88
N VAL A 16 16.39 -19.79 63.30
CA VAL A 16 17.80 -19.47 63.04
C VAL A 16 17.85 -18.45 61.90
N PHE A 17 18.35 -17.25 62.22
CA PHE A 17 18.52 -16.16 61.25
C PHE A 17 19.98 -16.09 60.77
N VAL A 18 20.16 -15.74 59.50
CA VAL A 18 21.48 -15.48 58.88
C VAL A 18 21.48 -14.05 58.35
N VAL A 19 22.64 -13.38 58.38
CA VAL A 19 22.84 -12.05 57.81
C VAL A 19 23.45 -12.17 56.42
N LEU A 20 22.73 -11.71 55.41
CA LEU A 20 23.19 -11.63 54.02
C LEU A 20 23.75 -10.23 53.78
N LYS A 21 25.06 -10.10 53.51
CA LYS A 21 25.72 -8.84 53.17
C LYS A 21 25.75 -8.68 51.65
N CYS A 22 24.87 -7.84 51.10
CA CYS A 22 24.75 -7.58 49.68
C CYS A 22 25.59 -6.36 49.27
N ILE A 23 26.41 -6.53 48.23
CA ILE A 23 27.25 -5.48 47.62
C ILE A 23 27.08 -5.55 46.10
N ASP A 24 27.04 -4.39 45.43
CA ASP A 24 26.93 -4.36 43.97
C ASP A 24 28.17 -4.95 43.30
N SER A 25 27.94 -5.64 42.18
CA SER A 25 28.91 -6.40 41.38
C SER A 25 30.09 -5.58 40.83
N HIS A 26 30.00 -4.24 40.81
CA HIS A 26 31.04 -3.34 40.31
C HIS A 26 31.97 -2.76 41.37
N GLU A 27 31.75 -3.05 42.66
CA GLU A 27 32.56 -2.49 43.74
C GLU A 27 33.59 -3.48 44.29
N GLN A 28 34.83 -3.01 44.48
CA GLN A 28 35.85 -3.78 45.18
C GLN A 28 35.67 -3.69 46.71
N PRO A 29 35.89 -4.78 47.46
CA PRO A 29 35.67 -4.85 48.90
C PRO A 29 36.80 -4.19 49.73
N GLU A 30 37.40 -3.09 49.28
CA GLU A 30 38.41 -2.38 50.05
C GLU A 30 37.75 -1.36 51.00
N CYS A 31 37.70 -1.73 52.29
CA CYS A 31 37.28 -0.87 53.40
C CYS A 31 38.28 0.28 53.61
N ASN A 32 37.79 1.51 53.58
CA ASN A 32 38.46 2.66 54.20
C ASN A 32 37.79 2.89 55.57
N PRO A 33 38.48 2.65 56.70
CA PRO A 33 37.84 2.46 58.02
C PRO A 33 37.39 3.75 58.73
N ASN A 34 36.97 4.80 58.00
CA ASN A 34 36.67 6.11 58.59
C ASN A 34 35.37 6.80 58.08
N GLN A 35 34.40 6.07 57.51
CA GLN A 35 33.09 6.62 57.11
C GLN A 35 31.95 5.61 57.38
N ASP A 36 31.68 5.28 58.64
CA ASP A 36 30.94 4.05 58.99
C ASP A 36 29.42 4.16 59.21
N ASP A 37 28.77 5.33 59.11
CA ASP A 37 27.32 5.42 59.43
C ASP A 37 26.39 5.80 58.27
N GLU A 38 26.90 6.24 57.10
CA GLU A 38 26.05 6.62 55.94
C GLU A 38 26.11 5.61 54.77
N GLU A 39 26.99 4.59 54.80
CA GLU A 39 27.16 3.63 53.69
C GLU A 39 26.45 2.27 53.90
N GLU A 40 26.00 1.95 55.12
CA GLU A 40 25.47 0.63 55.49
C GLU A 40 24.03 0.70 56.05
N VAL A 41 23.13 -0.17 55.57
CA VAL A 41 21.77 -0.31 56.11
C VAL A 41 21.46 -1.76 56.45
N THR A 42 20.86 -2.00 57.63
CA THR A 42 20.39 -3.32 58.05
C THR A 42 18.87 -3.41 57.99
N ILE A 43 18.35 -4.40 57.27
CA ILE A 43 16.91 -4.65 57.08
C ILE A 43 16.54 -6.10 57.42
N SER A 44 15.27 -6.34 57.76
CA SER A 44 14.76 -7.70 58.01
C SER A 44 13.96 -8.20 56.80
N ALA A 45 14.20 -9.45 56.39
CA ALA A 45 13.42 -10.12 55.36
C ALA A 45 12.00 -10.50 55.82
N THR A 46 11.73 -10.53 57.13
CA THR A 46 10.38 -10.75 57.67
C THR A 46 9.40 -9.64 57.29
N ASP A 47 9.91 -8.43 57.08
CA ASP A 47 9.13 -7.24 56.76
C ASP A 47 9.28 -6.87 55.28
N ALA A 48 9.62 -7.83 54.41
CA ALA A 48 9.87 -7.59 52.99
C ALA A 48 8.76 -6.80 52.27
N SER A 49 7.50 -6.97 52.71
CA SER A 49 6.35 -6.25 52.16
C SER A 49 6.32 -4.74 52.45
N SER A 50 7.12 -4.25 53.42
CA SER A 50 7.19 -2.83 53.81
C SER A 50 8.46 -2.13 53.29
N TRP A 51 9.28 -2.83 52.49
CA TRP A 51 10.53 -2.27 51.98
C TRP A 51 10.30 -1.10 51.02
N ILE A 52 10.96 0.02 51.29
CA ILE A 52 11.01 1.18 50.41
C ILE A 52 12.32 1.09 49.61
N PHE A 53 12.27 0.41 48.46
CA PHE A 53 13.45 0.15 47.61
C PHE A 53 14.24 1.42 47.26
N SER A 54 13.57 2.54 47.00
CA SER A 54 14.20 3.82 46.66
C SER A 54 15.13 4.36 47.76
N SER A 55 14.88 4.03 49.02
CA SER A 55 15.70 4.44 50.16
C SER A 55 16.78 3.41 50.49
N ILE A 56 16.50 2.12 50.27
CA ILE A 56 17.43 1.02 50.56
C ILE A 56 18.56 0.99 49.52
N ILE A 57 18.26 1.17 48.23
CA ILE A 57 19.24 1.09 47.14
C ILE A 57 20.25 2.27 47.16
N GLN A 58 19.97 3.35 47.88
CA GLN A 58 20.92 4.46 48.06
C GLN A 58 22.14 4.09 48.91
N HIS A 59 22.06 3.00 49.69
CA HIS A 59 23.15 2.53 50.53
C HIS A 59 24.03 1.56 49.76
N ARG A 60 25.34 1.69 49.98
CA ARG A 60 26.39 0.91 49.33
C ARG A 60 26.41 -0.55 49.79
N ILE A 61 26.14 -0.78 51.07
CA ILE A 61 26.11 -2.10 51.70
C ILE A 61 24.73 -2.32 52.32
N VAL A 62 24.06 -3.40 51.94
CA VAL A 62 22.77 -3.79 52.53
C VAL A 62 22.91 -5.12 53.26
N LYS A 63 22.74 -5.11 54.58
CA LYS A 63 22.69 -6.32 55.40
C LYS A 63 21.23 -6.75 55.59
N VAL A 64 20.89 -7.95 55.14
CA VAL A 64 19.54 -8.50 55.27
C VAL A 64 19.52 -9.66 56.25
N LYS A 65 18.77 -9.52 57.34
CA LYS A 65 18.51 -10.60 58.29
C LYS A 65 17.39 -11.50 57.74
N ALA A 66 17.69 -12.75 57.42
CA ALA A 66 16.78 -13.67 56.76
C ALA A 66 16.70 -15.03 57.49
N ASN A 67 15.52 -15.67 57.46
CA ASN A 67 15.31 -16.98 58.08
C ASN A 67 16.06 -18.07 57.29
N ARG A 68 16.95 -18.80 57.96
CA ARG A 68 17.83 -19.82 57.36
C ARG A 68 17.05 -20.96 56.71
N ASN A 69 16.05 -21.50 57.41
CA ASN A 69 15.31 -22.66 56.95
C ASN A 69 14.54 -22.32 55.67
N ARG A 70 13.92 -21.14 55.62
CA ARG A 70 13.20 -20.66 54.43
C ARG A 70 14.13 -20.45 53.22
N LEU A 71 15.36 -19.96 53.42
CA LEU A 71 16.35 -19.83 52.34
C LEU A 71 16.79 -21.20 51.80
N ILE A 72 17.04 -22.17 52.69
CA ILE A 72 17.43 -23.54 52.33
C ILE A 72 16.32 -24.25 51.56
N GLU A 73 15.06 -24.09 51.98
CA GLU A 73 13.91 -24.72 51.33
C GLU A 73 13.65 -24.18 49.92
N THR A 74 13.93 -22.89 49.69
CA THR A 74 13.49 -22.19 48.48
C THR A 74 14.59 -21.90 47.45
N SER A 75 15.86 -22.12 47.81
CA SER A 75 17.03 -21.89 46.97
C SER A 75 18.05 -23.00 47.11
N THR A 76 18.39 -23.64 45.99
CA THR A 76 19.41 -24.70 45.99
C THR A 76 20.83 -24.15 46.24
N TYR A 77 21.10 -22.89 45.89
CA TYR A 77 22.33 -22.19 46.25
C TYR A 77 22.50 -22.09 47.77
N PHE A 78 21.47 -21.57 48.46
CA PHE A 78 21.51 -21.45 49.92
C PHE A 78 21.41 -22.81 50.61
N HIS A 79 20.74 -23.80 50.03
CA HIS A 79 20.79 -25.19 50.51
C HIS A 79 22.22 -25.76 50.46
N GLY A 80 22.95 -25.55 49.37
CA GLY A 80 24.34 -25.98 49.24
C GLY A 80 25.28 -25.24 50.21
N LEU A 81 25.04 -23.96 50.45
CA LEU A 81 25.87 -23.12 51.31
C LEU A 81 25.59 -23.30 52.80
N LEU A 82 24.31 -23.40 53.18
CA LEU A 82 23.84 -23.37 54.57
C LEU A 82 23.31 -24.71 55.07
N GLY A 83 23.08 -25.72 54.20
CA GLY A 83 22.45 -26.99 54.57
C GLY A 83 23.34 -27.99 55.32
N GLY A 84 24.63 -27.69 55.53
CA GLY A 84 25.56 -28.54 56.28
C GLY A 84 25.51 -28.30 57.80
N ASN A 85 26.01 -29.28 58.58
CA ASN A 85 26.14 -29.21 60.06
C ASN A 85 27.23 -28.22 60.56
N PHE A 86 27.84 -27.41 59.69
CA PHE A 86 29.04 -26.61 59.98
C PHE A 86 28.84 -25.09 59.95
N SER A 87 27.61 -24.58 59.77
CA SER A 87 27.36 -23.14 59.73
C SER A 87 27.12 -22.58 61.15
N ASP A 88 28.08 -21.81 61.66
CA ASP A 88 27.94 -20.98 62.86
C ASP A 88 26.73 -20.02 62.68
N PRO A 89 25.90 -19.78 63.72
CA PRO A 89 24.76 -18.87 63.63
C PRO A 89 25.13 -17.40 63.37
N ASP A 90 26.40 -17.02 63.54
CA ASP A 90 26.92 -15.66 63.32
C ASP A 90 27.61 -15.46 61.95
N VAL A 91 27.49 -16.40 61.01
CA VAL A 91 28.15 -16.27 59.69
C VAL A 91 27.43 -15.24 58.81
N GLU A 92 28.11 -14.12 58.52
CA GLU A 92 27.71 -13.20 57.46
C GLU A 92 28.00 -13.82 56.08
N VAL A 93 26.96 -13.99 55.26
CA VAL A 93 27.09 -14.48 53.89
C VAL A 93 27.23 -13.29 52.95
N LEU A 94 28.39 -13.17 52.29
CA LEU A 94 28.63 -12.16 51.27
C LEU A 94 27.93 -12.54 49.95
N VAL A 95 27.12 -11.63 49.41
CA VAL A 95 26.46 -11.77 48.10
C VAL A 95 26.85 -10.59 47.22
N GLN A 96 27.70 -10.85 46.22
CA GLN A 96 28.08 -9.87 45.20
C GLN A 96 27.16 -10.05 43.98
N TRP A 97 26.20 -9.15 43.82
CA TRP A 97 25.22 -9.19 42.73
C TRP A 97 24.61 -7.80 42.52
N ASN A 98 23.86 -7.60 41.44
CA ASN A 98 23.05 -6.40 41.28
C ASN A 98 22.05 -6.27 42.46
N GLN A 99 22.32 -5.30 43.34
CA GLN A 99 21.64 -5.13 44.61
C GLN A 99 20.11 -4.98 44.47
N PRO A 100 19.57 -4.12 43.59
CA PRO A 100 18.12 -4.03 43.34
C PRO A 100 17.45 -5.37 42.98
N ILE A 101 18.09 -6.13 42.10
CA ILE A 101 17.55 -7.40 41.61
C ILE A 101 17.63 -8.46 42.71
N PHE A 102 18.75 -8.57 43.41
CA PHE A 102 18.90 -9.51 44.51
C PHE A 102 17.88 -9.26 45.63
N LEU A 103 17.69 -8.00 46.02
CA LEU A 103 16.71 -7.63 47.04
C LEU A 103 15.28 -7.96 46.58
N SER A 104 14.96 -7.77 45.29
CA SER A 104 13.65 -8.14 44.74
C SER A 104 13.41 -9.66 44.74
N LEU A 105 14.42 -10.45 44.37
CA LEU A 105 14.38 -11.92 44.44
C LEU A 105 14.20 -12.39 45.89
N LEU A 106 14.95 -11.81 46.82
CA LEU A 106 14.88 -12.12 48.24
C LEU A 106 13.50 -11.76 48.81
N ALA A 107 13.00 -10.56 48.56
CA ALA A 107 11.66 -10.15 49.00
C ALA A 107 10.56 -11.09 48.50
N SER A 108 10.71 -11.63 47.28
CA SER A 108 9.78 -12.61 46.71
C SER A 108 9.76 -13.93 47.47
N LEU A 109 10.93 -14.44 47.90
CA LEU A 109 10.99 -15.64 48.76
C LEU A 109 10.22 -15.47 50.07
N PHE A 110 10.14 -14.23 50.57
CA PHE A 110 9.44 -13.88 51.80
C PHE A 110 7.96 -13.47 51.60
N GLY A 111 7.41 -13.61 50.40
CA GLY A 111 5.98 -13.45 50.11
C GLY A 111 5.59 -12.13 49.46
N SER A 112 6.55 -11.29 49.06
CA SER A 112 6.28 -10.08 48.29
C SER A 112 6.00 -10.41 46.81
N PRO A 113 5.05 -9.75 46.14
CA PRO A 113 4.80 -9.98 44.72
C PRO A 113 5.99 -9.49 43.88
N LEU A 114 6.41 -10.31 42.93
CA LEU A 114 7.45 -9.97 41.97
C LEU A 114 6.80 -9.50 40.66
N ASP A 115 6.97 -8.21 40.33
CA ASP A 115 6.44 -7.66 39.08
C ASP A 115 7.46 -7.83 37.95
N VAL A 116 7.20 -8.79 37.08
CA VAL A 116 8.05 -9.09 35.92
C VAL A 116 7.59 -8.23 34.74
N THR A 117 8.53 -7.54 34.10
CA THR A 117 8.34 -6.70 32.92
C THR A 117 9.34 -7.11 31.83
N SER A 118 9.21 -6.61 30.59
CA SER A 118 10.18 -6.95 29.54
C SER A 118 11.59 -6.47 29.85
N GLU A 119 11.71 -5.31 30.51
CA GLU A 119 12.98 -4.67 30.85
C GLU A 119 13.73 -5.38 31.98
N ASN A 120 13.01 -5.91 32.99
CA ASN A 120 13.63 -6.55 34.15
C ASN A 120 13.69 -8.08 34.05
N PHE A 121 13.02 -8.68 33.07
CA PHE A 121 12.90 -10.14 32.91
C PHE A 121 14.26 -10.83 32.92
N LEU A 122 15.21 -10.37 32.11
CA LEU A 122 16.52 -11.01 31.98
C LEU A 122 17.28 -11.01 33.31
N SER A 123 17.36 -9.86 33.96
CA SER A 123 18.08 -9.71 35.22
C SER A 123 17.48 -10.57 36.33
N ILE A 124 16.14 -10.63 36.42
CA ILE A 124 15.43 -11.50 37.37
C ILE A 124 15.67 -12.98 37.05
N PHE A 125 15.57 -13.36 35.77
CA PHE A 125 15.72 -14.73 35.32
C PHE A 125 17.16 -15.25 35.56
N GLU A 126 18.16 -14.43 35.26
CA GLU A 126 19.58 -14.69 35.52
C GLU A 126 19.86 -14.89 37.01
N GLY A 127 19.37 -13.97 37.85
CA GLY A 127 19.53 -14.09 39.30
C GLY A 127 18.82 -15.33 39.86
N ALA A 128 17.59 -15.60 39.45
CA ALA A 128 16.86 -16.79 39.88
C ALA A 128 17.55 -18.09 39.43
N LEU A 129 18.18 -18.10 38.26
CA LEU A 129 18.98 -19.23 37.79
C LEU A 129 20.24 -19.41 38.63
N TYR A 130 20.96 -18.32 38.91
CA TYR A 130 22.18 -18.33 39.72
C TYR A 130 21.93 -18.80 41.15
N PHE A 131 20.90 -18.28 41.81
CA PHE A 131 20.52 -18.68 43.17
C PHE A 131 19.68 -19.97 43.21
N GLY A 132 19.38 -20.57 42.06
CA GLY A 132 18.63 -21.83 41.97
C GLY A 132 17.24 -21.78 42.60
N MET A 133 16.47 -20.72 42.26
CA MET A 133 15.13 -20.43 42.77
C MET A 133 14.06 -20.89 41.77
N GLU A 134 13.64 -22.16 41.83
CA GLU A 134 12.74 -22.77 40.84
C GLU A 134 11.37 -22.09 40.72
N MET A 135 10.79 -21.64 41.84
CA MET A 135 9.49 -20.97 41.86
C MET A 135 9.50 -19.67 41.04
N ILE A 136 10.57 -18.88 41.15
CA ILE A 136 10.73 -17.61 40.41
C ILE A 136 10.99 -17.89 38.94
N LEU A 137 11.80 -18.90 38.61
CA LEU A 137 12.00 -19.34 37.22
C LEU A 137 10.69 -19.77 36.56
N SER A 138 9.82 -20.47 37.30
CA SER A 138 8.48 -20.86 36.82
C SER A 138 7.60 -19.63 36.57
N GLN A 139 7.57 -18.67 37.51
CA GLN A 139 6.85 -17.40 37.33
C GLN A 139 7.32 -16.62 36.11
N CYS A 140 8.63 -16.52 35.90
CA CYS A 140 9.20 -15.84 34.72
C CYS A 140 8.81 -16.56 33.42
N LYS A 141 8.88 -17.90 33.36
CA LYS A 141 8.45 -18.68 32.19
C LYS A 141 6.95 -18.49 31.90
N MET A 142 6.11 -18.49 32.94
CA MET A 142 4.68 -18.23 32.81
C MET A 142 4.41 -16.81 32.30
N TRP A 143 5.10 -15.82 32.87
CA TRP A 143 5.01 -14.44 32.44
C TRP A 143 5.39 -14.29 30.97
N LEU A 144 6.54 -14.84 30.56
CA LEU A 144 7.02 -14.75 29.17
C LEU A 144 6.04 -15.45 28.22
N THR A 145 5.55 -16.65 28.58
CA THR A 145 4.55 -17.36 27.77
C THR A 145 3.27 -16.53 27.63
N LYS A 146 2.82 -15.87 28.69
CA LYS A 146 1.63 -14.99 28.67
C LYS A 146 1.88 -13.71 27.85
N ALA A 147 3.03 -13.08 28.02
CA ALA A 147 3.42 -11.88 27.29
C ALA A 147 3.54 -12.14 25.78
N LEU A 148 4.10 -13.30 25.40
CA LEU A 148 4.26 -13.71 24.01
C LEU A 148 3.02 -14.38 23.40
N SER A 149 2.01 -14.74 24.20
CA SER A 149 0.73 -15.28 23.70
C SER A 149 -0.39 -14.25 23.62
N ALA A 150 -0.20 -13.05 24.17
CA ALA A 150 -1.19 -11.99 24.12
C ALA A 150 -1.51 -11.60 22.66
N THR A 151 -2.80 -11.65 22.32
CA THR A 151 -3.31 -11.19 21.03
C THR A 151 -3.49 -9.67 21.07
N GLY A 152 -2.71 -8.91 20.31
CA GLY A 152 -2.82 -7.44 20.27
C GLY A 152 -1.48 -6.74 20.10
N VAL A 153 -1.30 -5.61 20.79
CA VAL A 153 -0.05 -4.85 20.78
C VAL A 153 1.05 -5.67 21.46
N PRO A 154 2.23 -5.83 20.83
CA PRO A 154 3.36 -6.53 21.42
C PRO A 154 3.74 -5.95 22.79
N LEU A 155 3.71 -6.81 23.82
CA LEU A 155 4.02 -6.46 25.20
C LEU A 155 5.53 -6.41 25.49
N VAL A 156 6.34 -6.97 24.59
CA VAL A 156 7.80 -7.05 24.72
C VAL A 156 8.43 -6.23 23.61
N GLN A 157 9.35 -5.33 23.94
CA GLN A 157 10.08 -4.56 22.93
C GLN A 157 11.00 -5.48 22.11
N LEU A 158 11.27 -5.12 20.87
CA LEU A 158 12.10 -5.95 19.98
C LEU A 158 13.53 -6.13 20.52
N SER A 159 14.12 -5.08 21.12
CA SER A 159 15.45 -5.15 21.74
C SER A 159 15.51 -6.15 22.89
N ASP A 160 14.49 -6.15 23.75
CA ASP A 160 14.38 -7.07 24.89
C ASP A 160 14.21 -8.49 24.39
N LEU A 161 13.39 -8.70 23.35
CA LEU A 161 13.18 -10.01 22.73
C LEU A 161 14.48 -10.58 22.16
N VAL A 162 15.28 -9.76 21.47
CA VAL A 162 16.60 -10.15 20.94
C VAL A 162 17.53 -10.54 22.09
N SER A 163 17.58 -9.74 23.15
CA SER A 163 18.42 -9.99 24.32
C SER A 163 18.02 -11.31 25.03
N ILE A 164 16.71 -11.57 25.17
CA ILE A 164 16.19 -12.82 25.74
C ILE A 164 16.57 -14.02 24.87
N TRP A 165 16.49 -13.89 23.54
CA TRP A 165 16.87 -14.94 22.62
C TRP A 165 18.39 -15.23 22.65
N GLU A 166 19.22 -14.19 22.73
CA GLU A 166 20.68 -14.32 22.83
C GLU A 166 21.10 -15.00 24.13
N PHE A 167 20.46 -14.65 25.25
CA PHE A 167 20.65 -15.33 26.53
C PHE A 167 20.33 -16.83 26.43
N GLY A 168 19.22 -17.17 25.76
CA GLY A 168 18.81 -18.55 25.50
C GLY A 168 19.84 -19.39 24.74
N SER A 169 20.77 -18.77 23.99
CA SER A 169 21.83 -19.49 23.26
C SER A 169 22.83 -20.24 24.14
N LYS A 170 22.92 -19.90 25.43
CA LYS A 170 23.90 -20.50 26.34
C LYS A 170 23.41 -21.78 27.02
N LEU A 171 22.13 -21.92 27.36
CA LEU A 171 21.64 -23.02 28.23
C LEU A 171 20.16 -23.45 28.07
N LEU A 172 19.31 -22.80 27.24
CA LEU A 172 17.84 -22.99 27.27
C LEU A 172 17.16 -22.88 25.88
N ASP A 173 17.06 -23.98 25.13
CA ASP A 173 16.42 -24.02 23.80
C ASP A 173 14.95 -23.56 23.78
N TYR A 174 14.23 -23.77 24.89
CA TYR A 174 12.83 -23.34 25.05
C TYR A 174 12.63 -21.82 24.85
N LEU A 175 13.54 -20.99 25.38
CA LEU A 175 13.44 -19.54 25.24
C LEU A 175 13.66 -19.12 23.78
N ARG A 176 14.60 -19.77 23.09
CA ARG A 176 14.85 -19.50 21.66
C ARG A 176 13.63 -19.82 20.82
N GLU A 177 12.99 -20.95 21.04
CA GLU A 177 11.80 -21.36 20.30
C GLU A 177 10.63 -20.39 20.53
N LEU A 178 10.38 -20.00 21.78
CA LEU A 178 9.34 -19.01 22.12
C LEU A 178 9.57 -17.67 21.43
N CYS A 179 10.78 -17.10 21.54
CA CYS A 179 11.11 -15.82 20.93
C CYS A 179 11.04 -15.90 19.40
N THR A 180 11.53 -17.00 18.80
CA THR A 180 11.47 -17.23 17.35
C THR A 180 10.02 -17.32 16.86
N SER A 181 9.18 -18.07 17.57
CA SER A 181 7.75 -18.23 17.27
C SER A 181 7.00 -16.91 17.40
N TYR A 182 7.28 -16.15 18.46
CA TYR A 182 6.70 -14.82 18.67
C TYR A 182 7.06 -13.83 17.57
N LEU A 183 8.36 -13.79 17.22
CA LEU A 183 8.85 -12.94 16.14
C LEU A 183 8.26 -13.34 14.79
N ALA A 184 8.06 -14.64 14.54
CA ALA A 184 7.45 -15.14 13.31
C ALA A 184 5.97 -14.71 13.18
N LYS A 185 5.21 -14.76 14.28
CA LYS A 185 3.81 -14.31 14.32
C LYS A 185 3.67 -12.80 14.14
N ASN A 186 4.60 -12.04 14.72
CA ASN A 186 4.58 -10.57 14.75
C ASN A 186 5.64 -9.94 13.82
N PHE A 187 5.99 -10.62 12.73
CA PHE A 187 7.15 -10.25 11.92
C PHE A 187 7.00 -8.86 11.27
N ILE A 188 5.78 -8.51 10.84
CA ILE A 188 5.45 -7.19 10.27
C ILE A 188 5.66 -6.08 11.30
N TRP A 189 5.23 -6.30 12.54
CA TRP A 189 5.48 -5.37 13.64
C TRP A 189 6.98 -5.21 13.89
N ALA A 190 7.73 -6.31 13.96
CA ALA A 190 9.16 -6.25 14.24
C ALA A 190 9.91 -5.41 13.21
N PHE A 191 9.54 -5.51 11.94
CA PHE A 191 10.13 -4.66 10.90
C PHE A 191 9.82 -3.17 11.06
N SER A 192 8.66 -2.82 11.64
CA SER A 192 8.32 -1.42 11.93
C SER A 192 9.17 -0.80 13.05
N CYS A 193 9.89 -1.61 13.82
CA CYS A 193 10.75 -1.15 14.90
C CYS A 193 12.09 -0.64 14.36
N SER A 194 12.60 0.45 14.92
CA SER A 194 13.91 1.03 14.53
C SER A 194 15.08 0.07 14.81
N SER A 195 14.96 -0.80 15.80
CA SER A 195 15.96 -1.80 16.19
C SER A 195 15.96 -3.07 15.33
N PHE A 196 15.13 -3.16 14.28
CA PHE A 196 15.08 -4.36 13.44
C PHE A 196 16.43 -4.67 12.77
N GLY A 197 17.23 -3.65 12.47
CA GLY A 197 18.59 -3.82 11.94
C GLY A 197 19.50 -4.61 12.87
N ASP A 198 19.23 -4.63 14.17
CA ASP A 198 20.04 -5.29 15.19
C ASP A 198 19.69 -6.78 15.36
N VAL A 199 18.61 -7.26 14.71
CA VAL A 199 18.19 -8.67 14.80
C VAL A 199 19.30 -9.59 14.28
N PRO A 200 19.79 -10.56 15.06
CA PRO A 200 20.81 -11.51 14.64
C PRO A 200 20.38 -12.35 13.44
N HIS A 201 21.30 -12.63 12.52
CA HIS A 201 21.00 -13.37 11.29
C HIS A 201 20.44 -14.79 11.54
N ASP A 202 20.90 -15.45 12.60
CA ASP A 202 20.42 -16.77 13.02
C ASP A 202 18.97 -16.72 13.50
N LEU A 203 18.62 -15.72 14.33
CA LEU A 203 17.23 -15.49 14.76
C LEU A 203 16.35 -15.20 13.54
N LEU A 204 16.79 -14.29 12.66
CA LEU A 204 16.06 -13.95 11.44
C LEU A 204 15.82 -15.20 10.56
N LEU A 205 16.85 -16.01 10.33
CA LEU A 205 16.73 -17.23 9.52
C LEU A 205 15.80 -18.27 10.17
N SER A 206 15.91 -18.47 11.48
CA SER A 206 15.02 -19.36 12.24
C SER A 206 13.57 -18.87 12.18
N THR A 207 13.35 -17.56 12.28
CA THR A 207 12.03 -16.92 12.18
C THR A 207 11.42 -17.11 10.80
N ILE A 208 12.18 -16.95 9.72
CA ILE A 208 11.68 -17.11 8.34
C ILE A 208 11.30 -18.58 8.04
N LYS A 209 12.04 -19.53 8.61
CA LYS A 209 11.76 -20.96 8.47
C LYS A 209 10.61 -21.43 9.37
N HIS A 210 10.21 -20.62 10.34
CA HIS A 210 9.18 -20.99 11.29
C HIS A 210 7.81 -21.14 10.60
N PRO A 211 7.01 -22.17 10.92
CA PRO A 211 5.72 -22.43 10.25
C PRO A 211 4.68 -21.33 10.48
N HIS A 212 4.80 -20.56 11.57
CA HIS A 212 3.93 -19.44 11.89
C HIS A 212 4.41 -18.08 11.36
N LEU A 213 5.41 -18.07 10.45
CA LEU A 213 5.82 -16.82 9.79
C LEU A 213 4.62 -16.17 9.12
N THR A 214 4.26 -14.98 9.60
CA THR A 214 3.09 -14.24 9.14
C THR A 214 3.55 -12.95 8.47
N VAL A 215 3.28 -12.86 7.17
CA VAL A 215 3.57 -11.72 6.29
C VAL A 215 2.38 -11.52 5.37
N ASP A 216 2.14 -10.28 4.94
CA ASP A 216 1.03 -9.96 4.03
C ASP A 216 1.31 -10.47 2.61
N SER A 217 2.58 -10.49 2.19
CA SER A 217 3.03 -10.94 0.87
C SER A 217 4.49 -11.38 0.86
N GLU A 218 4.88 -12.16 -0.15
CA GLU A 218 6.30 -12.49 -0.40
C GLU A 218 7.12 -11.27 -0.81
N LYS A 219 6.47 -10.26 -1.41
CA LYS A 219 7.11 -8.96 -1.66
C LYS A 219 7.49 -8.28 -0.35
N GLN A 220 6.59 -8.24 0.63
CA GLN A 220 6.88 -7.65 1.94
C GLN A 220 8.03 -8.38 2.62
N LEU A 221 8.04 -9.72 2.60
CA LEU A 221 9.16 -10.51 3.09
C LEU A 221 10.48 -10.13 2.38
N CYS A 222 10.47 -10.05 1.05
CA CYS A 222 11.65 -9.66 0.28
C CYS A 222 12.15 -8.25 0.63
N ASP A 223 11.25 -7.26 0.69
CA ASP A 223 11.59 -5.87 1.08
C ASP A 223 12.23 -5.83 2.48
N ILE A 224 11.70 -6.59 3.44
CA ILE A 224 12.24 -6.72 4.81
C ILE A 224 13.66 -7.28 4.79
N LEU A 225 13.89 -8.39 4.07
CA LEU A 225 15.20 -9.02 3.98
C LEU A 225 16.22 -8.12 3.28
N LEU A 226 15.81 -7.44 2.21
CA LEU A 226 16.67 -6.49 1.52
C LEU A 226 17.05 -5.31 2.41
N ALA A 227 16.10 -4.77 3.19
CA ALA A 227 16.38 -3.71 4.16
C ALA A 227 17.36 -4.17 5.24
N TRP A 228 17.19 -5.39 5.77
CA TRP A 228 18.10 -5.97 6.77
C TRP A 228 19.51 -6.20 6.20
N ILE A 229 19.64 -6.73 4.98
CA ILE A 229 20.93 -6.93 4.29
C ILE A 229 21.63 -5.58 4.08
N VAL A 230 20.89 -4.54 3.69
CA VAL A 230 21.44 -3.19 3.49
C VAL A 230 21.91 -2.58 4.82
N ALA A 231 21.17 -2.80 5.92
CA ALA A 231 21.57 -2.34 7.25
C ALA A 231 22.81 -3.09 7.79
N ASN A 232 22.98 -4.37 7.41
CA ASN A 232 24.05 -5.25 7.90
C ASN A 232 25.13 -5.56 6.86
N LYS A 233 25.47 -4.61 5.97
CA LYS A 233 26.45 -4.86 4.89
C LYS A 233 27.81 -5.37 5.36
N GLU A 234 28.28 -4.93 6.52
CA GLU A 234 29.57 -5.36 7.09
C GLU A 234 29.49 -6.74 7.76
N ARG A 235 28.31 -7.13 8.24
CA ARG A 235 28.06 -8.39 8.97
C ARG A 235 27.49 -9.50 8.07
N CYS A 236 26.82 -9.17 6.97
CA CYS A 236 26.22 -10.13 6.03
C CYS A 236 27.28 -10.63 5.04
N THR A 237 27.81 -11.83 5.28
CA THR A 237 28.61 -12.54 4.27
C THR A 237 27.73 -12.98 3.11
N GLU A 238 28.34 -13.17 1.92
CA GLU A 238 27.61 -13.63 0.73
C GLU A 238 26.80 -14.91 0.99
N GLY A 239 27.34 -15.85 1.77
CA GLY A 239 26.66 -17.09 2.14
C GLY A 239 25.41 -16.88 3.00
N VAL A 240 25.45 -15.94 3.95
CA VAL A 240 24.28 -15.57 4.77
C VAL A 240 23.22 -14.93 3.90
N CYS A 241 23.60 -13.97 3.06
CA CYS A 241 22.66 -13.28 2.20
C CYS A 241 21.98 -14.26 1.21
N ILE A 242 22.74 -15.21 0.61
CA ILE A 242 22.19 -16.29 -0.23
C ILE A 242 21.19 -17.16 0.55
N THR A 243 21.51 -17.52 1.79
CA THR A 243 20.67 -18.40 2.62
C THR A 243 19.33 -17.77 2.96
N LEU A 244 19.34 -16.46 3.28
CA LEU A 244 18.13 -15.67 3.51
C LEU A 244 17.29 -15.53 2.23
N LEU A 245 17.92 -15.15 1.11
CA LEU A 245 17.21 -14.92 -0.15
C LEU A 245 16.58 -16.19 -0.73
N LYS A 246 17.18 -17.37 -0.47
CA LYS A 246 16.60 -18.68 -0.84
C LYS A 246 15.25 -18.99 -0.16
N GLN A 247 14.90 -18.28 0.92
CA GLN A 247 13.62 -18.50 1.60
C GLN A 247 12.45 -17.77 0.92
N ILE A 248 12.73 -16.87 -0.02
CA ILE A 248 11.71 -16.09 -0.73
C ILE A 248 11.09 -16.95 -1.83
N ARG A 249 9.75 -16.99 -1.87
CA ARG A 249 9.00 -17.69 -2.92
C ARG A 249 8.88 -16.78 -4.14
N ILE A 250 9.90 -16.78 -5.00
CA ILE A 250 10.04 -15.86 -6.14
C ILE A 250 8.80 -15.87 -7.07
N SER A 251 8.14 -17.02 -7.21
CA SER A 251 6.92 -17.16 -8.04
C SER A 251 5.70 -16.37 -7.54
N LEU A 252 5.73 -15.91 -6.29
CA LEU A 252 4.68 -15.12 -5.66
C LEU A 252 5.07 -13.63 -5.52
N LEU A 253 6.15 -13.21 -6.18
CA LEU A 253 6.53 -11.80 -6.25
C LEU A 253 5.81 -11.09 -7.40
N PRO A 254 5.38 -9.83 -7.23
CA PRO A 254 4.86 -9.02 -8.32
C PRO A 254 5.90 -8.86 -9.42
N LEU A 255 5.47 -8.93 -10.69
CA LEU A 255 6.41 -9.04 -11.80
C LEU A 255 7.34 -7.81 -11.91
N TRP A 256 6.80 -6.61 -11.72
CA TRP A 256 7.59 -5.36 -11.71
C TRP A 256 8.64 -5.33 -10.62
N PHE A 257 8.36 -5.97 -9.48
CA PHE A 257 9.26 -6.00 -8.33
C PHE A 257 10.35 -7.04 -8.53
N ALA A 258 9.99 -8.26 -8.94
CA ALA A 258 10.93 -9.34 -9.24
C ALA A 258 11.87 -9.00 -10.40
N ALA A 259 11.35 -8.32 -11.44
CA ALA A 259 12.14 -7.83 -12.55
C ALA A 259 12.95 -6.57 -12.22
N GLY A 260 12.70 -5.90 -11.08
CA GLY A 260 13.41 -4.69 -10.69
C GLY A 260 14.92 -4.94 -10.61
N LYS A 261 15.73 -4.01 -11.16
CA LYS A 261 17.17 -4.21 -11.37
C LYS A 261 17.92 -4.70 -10.13
N ASN A 262 17.74 -4.03 -9.00
CA ASN A 262 18.41 -4.38 -7.74
C ASN A 262 17.90 -5.71 -7.20
N THR A 263 16.58 -5.90 -7.16
CA THR A 263 15.95 -7.13 -6.68
C THR A 263 16.41 -8.33 -7.50
N TYR A 264 16.41 -8.22 -8.83
CA TYR A 264 16.86 -9.27 -9.73
C TYR A 264 18.33 -9.60 -9.52
N GLN A 265 19.21 -8.61 -9.45
CA GLN A 265 20.65 -8.82 -9.20
C GLN A 265 20.87 -9.58 -7.88
N LEU A 266 20.23 -9.14 -6.79
CA LEU A 266 20.33 -9.79 -5.48
C LEU A 266 19.75 -11.22 -5.49
N LEU A 267 18.57 -11.43 -6.06
CA LEU A 267 17.97 -12.75 -6.16
C LEU A 267 18.81 -13.71 -7.05
N SER A 268 19.47 -13.19 -8.09
CA SER A 268 20.32 -13.99 -8.97
C SER A 268 21.58 -14.53 -8.29
N MET A 269 22.07 -13.88 -7.23
CA MET A 269 23.16 -14.39 -6.40
C MET A 269 22.74 -15.65 -5.62
N GLY A 270 21.45 -15.79 -5.31
CA GLY A 270 20.89 -16.89 -4.51
C GLY A 270 20.65 -18.20 -5.28
N SER A 271 20.53 -18.15 -6.62
CA SER A 271 20.24 -19.31 -7.47
C SER A 271 21.47 -19.78 -8.24
N LYS A 272 21.97 -21.01 -7.95
CA LYS A 272 23.02 -21.66 -8.76
C LYS A 272 22.51 -22.13 -10.13
N GLU A 273 21.20 -22.19 -10.33
CA GLU A 273 20.60 -22.40 -11.65
C GLU A 273 20.52 -21.06 -12.39
N SER A 274 21.02 -21.07 -13.62
CA SER A 274 21.24 -19.91 -14.49
C SER A 274 20.22 -18.78 -14.34
N SER A 275 20.71 -17.56 -14.54
CA SER A 275 20.01 -16.27 -14.69
C SER A 275 18.69 -16.26 -15.51
N ARG A 276 18.30 -17.37 -16.13
CA ARG A 276 17.05 -17.57 -16.85
C ARG A 276 15.95 -18.29 -16.05
N GLY A 277 16.24 -19.18 -15.09
CA GLY A 277 15.26 -20.11 -14.49
C GLY A 277 14.14 -19.45 -13.68
N GLY A 278 14.46 -18.71 -12.60
CA GLY A 278 13.46 -18.13 -11.69
C GLY A 278 12.58 -17.04 -12.32
N LEU A 279 13.16 -16.24 -13.23
CA LEU A 279 12.39 -15.29 -14.03
C LEU A 279 11.64 -15.96 -15.19
N ALA A 280 12.12 -17.08 -15.75
CA ALA A 280 11.36 -17.83 -16.77
C ALA A 280 10.03 -18.35 -16.20
N LEU A 281 10.00 -18.76 -14.92
CA LEU A 281 8.77 -19.11 -14.20
C LEU A 281 7.76 -17.94 -14.15
N LEU A 282 8.26 -16.71 -14.01
CA LEU A 282 7.46 -15.47 -14.01
C LEU A 282 7.08 -14.98 -15.41
N LYS A 283 7.75 -15.48 -16.46
CA LYS A 283 7.64 -15.00 -17.86
C LYS A 283 6.72 -15.86 -18.74
N GLN A 284 6.49 -17.12 -18.39
CA GLN A 284 5.79 -18.07 -19.25
C GLN A 284 4.55 -18.65 -18.57
N PRO A 285 3.47 -18.95 -19.33
CA PRO A 285 2.44 -19.84 -18.83
C PRO A 285 3.10 -21.16 -18.39
N LEU A 286 2.65 -21.72 -17.26
CA LEU A 286 3.21 -22.94 -16.64
C LEU A 286 3.34 -24.15 -17.61
N SER A 287 2.70 -24.09 -18.79
CA SER A 287 2.82 -25.06 -19.87
C SER A 287 4.24 -25.19 -20.47
N CYS A 288 5.14 -24.21 -20.29
CA CYS A 288 6.52 -24.27 -20.80
C CYS A 288 7.55 -24.90 -19.84
N LEU A 289 7.14 -25.36 -18.64
CA LEU A 289 7.98 -26.04 -17.63
C LEU A 289 8.32 -27.50 -17.95
N MET A 290 8.04 -27.93 -19.19
CA MET A 290 8.26 -29.29 -19.69
C MET A 290 9.77 -29.58 -19.71
N ASP A 291 10.30 -30.08 -18.59
CA ASP A 291 11.41 -31.04 -18.50
C ASP A 291 11.79 -31.39 -17.04
N ALA A 292 11.28 -30.68 -16.03
CA ALA A 292 11.58 -30.99 -14.63
C ALA A 292 10.52 -31.90 -14.01
N HIS A 293 10.85 -33.18 -13.82
CA HIS A 293 10.08 -34.12 -12.99
C HIS A 293 9.96 -33.72 -11.50
N ASP A 294 10.46 -32.55 -11.10
CA ASP A 294 10.56 -32.10 -9.72
C ASP A 294 10.21 -30.60 -9.56
N VAL A 295 8.97 -30.21 -9.88
CA VAL A 295 8.48 -28.87 -9.56
C VAL A 295 8.31 -28.78 -8.04
N ASP A 296 9.11 -27.91 -7.41
CA ASP A 296 8.97 -27.57 -5.99
C ASP A 296 7.69 -26.76 -5.76
N LEU A 297 6.60 -27.47 -5.42
CA LEU A 297 5.29 -26.89 -5.15
C LEU A 297 5.30 -25.94 -3.94
N LEU A 298 6.31 -26.01 -3.06
CA LEU A 298 6.41 -25.11 -1.91
C LEU A 298 6.62 -23.66 -2.34
N ASN A 299 7.34 -23.43 -3.46
CA ASN A 299 7.55 -22.09 -4.02
C ASN A 299 6.30 -21.47 -4.65
N LEU A 300 5.26 -22.27 -4.91
CA LEU A 300 3.97 -21.79 -5.42
C LEU A 300 2.94 -21.60 -4.31
N LYS A 301 3.19 -22.14 -3.11
CA LYS A 301 2.23 -22.09 -2.00
C LYS A 301 2.23 -20.70 -1.38
N ILE A 302 1.07 -20.08 -1.16
CA ILE A 302 0.94 -18.85 -0.39
C ILE A 302 1.19 -19.16 1.10
N ARG A 303 1.87 -18.26 1.81
CA ARG A 303 2.04 -18.38 3.26
C ARG A 303 0.74 -18.02 3.94
N LEU A 304 0.08 -19.01 4.53
CA LEU A 304 -1.15 -18.84 5.28
C LEU A 304 -0.99 -19.51 6.63
N THR A 305 -1.31 -18.77 7.67
CA THR A 305 -1.25 -19.17 9.07
C THR A 305 -2.57 -18.78 9.74
N GLU A 306 -2.86 -19.34 10.91
CA GLU A 306 -4.02 -18.92 11.71
C GLU A 306 -3.97 -17.43 12.14
N PHE A 307 -2.80 -16.80 12.07
CA PHE A 307 -2.57 -15.40 12.42
C PHE A 307 -2.64 -14.45 11.21
N THR A 308 -2.77 -14.98 9.99
CA THR A 308 -2.75 -14.16 8.76
C THR A 308 -4.01 -13.31 8.69
N GLN A 309 -3.84 -11.99 8.70
CA GLN A 309 -4.95 -11.02 8.66
C GLN A 309 -5.22 -10.48 7.25
N ARG A 310 -4.15 -10.30 6.48
CA ARG A 310 -4.18 -9.78 5.12
C ARG A 310 -3.40 -10.68 4.19
N VAL A 311 -3.94 -10.89 2.99
CA VAL A 311 -3.29 -11.63 1.90
C VAL A 311 -3.15 -10.72 0.69
N ASP A 312 -1.94 -10.32 0.35
CA ASP A 312 -1.65 -9.46 -0.80
C ASP A 312 -0.93 -10.25 -1.91
N LEU A 313 -1.63 -10.46 -3.01
CA LEU A 313 -1.16 -11.13 -4.23
C LEU A 313 -1.10 -10.16 -5.41
N ALA A 314 -1.20 -8.85 -5.17
CA ALA A 314 -1.39 -7.87 -6.23
C ALA A 314 -0.19 -7.83 -7.20
N GLY A 315 -0.49 -7.94 -8.50
CA GLY A 315 0.52 -7.89 -9.57
C GLY A 315 1.30 -9.19 -9.77
N CYS A 316 0.80 -10.31 -9.23
CA CYS A 316 1.39 -11.64 -9.40
C CYS A 316 0.71 -12.39 -10.58
N PRO A 317 1.27 -12.38 -11.81
CA PRO A 317 0.62 -12.95 -12.98
C PRO A 317 0.46 -14.48 -12.93
N GLN A 318 1.28 -15.15 -12.12
CA GLN A 318 1.25 -16.61 -12.01
C GLN A 318 0.06 -17.13 -11.18
N ILE A 319 -0.61 -16.28 -10.41
CA ILE A 319 -1.68 -16.70 -9.49
C ILE A 319 -2.87 -17.24 -10.29
N THR A 320 -3.17 -18.52 -10.07
CA THR A 320 -4.32 -19.22 -10.64
C THR A 320 -5.23 -19.74 -9.52
N PRO A 321 -6.48 -20.11 -9.82
CA PRO A 321 -7.34 -20.80 -8.85
C PRO A 321 -6.68 -22.06 -8.28
N THR A 322 -5.87 -22.78 -9.07
CA THR A 322 -5.13 -23.97 -8.63
C THR A 322 -4.03 -23.65 -7.62
N ILE A 323 -3.36 -22.51 -7.74
CA ILE A 323 -2.37 -22.05 -6.73
C ILE A 323 -3.06 -21.65 -5.43
N LEU A 324 -4.20 -20.95 -5.51
CA LEU A 324 -5.02 -20.67 -4.32
C LEU A 324 -5.40 -21.99 -3.64
N LEU A 325 -5.88 -22.96 -4.42
CA LEU A 325 -6.24 -24.30 -3.95
C LEU A 325 -5.10 -24.99 -3.19
N LEU A 326 -3.92 -25.05 -3.82
CA LEU A 326 -2.71 -25.67 -3.27
C LEU A 326 -2.34 -25.02 -1.92
N SER A 327 -2.57 -23.72 -1.80
CA SER A 327 -2.24 -22.93 -0.61
C SER A 327 -3.15 -23.23 0.57
N MET A 328 -4.41 -23.59 0.33
CA MET A 328 -5.38 -23.91 1.39
C MET A 328 -5.25 -25.34 1.93
N LEU A 329 -4.46 -26.21 1.29
CA LEU A 329 -4.24 -27.58 1.76
C LEU A 329 -3.21 -27.62 2.92
N PRO A 330 -3.36 -28.50 3.93
CA PRO A 330 -2.40 -28.61 5.04
C PRO A 330 -1.01 -29.01 4.54
N SER A 331 0.04 -28.50 5.19
CA SER A 331 1.42 -28.93 4.93
C SER A 331 1.67 -30.41 5.27
N SER A 332 0.87 -30.99 6.17
CA SER A 332 0.93 -32.39 6.59
C SER A 332 0.30 -33.38 5.60
N PHE A 333 -0.43 -32.90 4.58
CA PHE A 333 -0.66 -33.69 3.38
C PHE A 333 0.68 -33.82 2.66
N SER A 334 1.50 -34.76 3.13
CA SER A 334 2.47 -35.45 2.29
C SER A 334 1.67 -35.97 1.09
N MET A 335 1.63 -35.15 0.04
CA MET A 335 0.67 -35.27 -1.04
C MET A 335 0.64 -36.71 -1.51
N GLU A 336 -0.50 -37.38 -1.31
CA GLU A 336 -0.74 -38.67 -1.93
C GLU A 336 -0.32 -38.54 -3.41
N PRO A 337 0.59 -39.40 -3.93
CA PRO A 337 1.23 -39.15 -5.22
C PRO A 337 0.25 -38.88 -6.37
N LEU A 338 -0.98 -39.39 -6.26
CA LEU A 338 -2.10 -39.18 -7.18
C LEU A 338 -2.67 -37.75 -7.11
N LEU A 339 -2.86 -37.18 -5.92
CA LEU A 339 -3.28 -35.79 -5.73
C LEU A 339 -2.21 -34.81 -6.21
N ARG A 340 -0.93 -35.10 -5.95
CA ARG A 340 0.20 -34.33 -6.49
C ARG A 340 0.19 -34.35 -8.02
N LYS A 341 0.06 -35.53 -8.63
CA LYS A 341 -0.04 -35.68 -10.09
C LYS A 341 -1.24 -34.92 -10.66
N LYS A 342 -2.40 -34.98 -10.00
CA LYS A 342 -3.62 -34.28 -10.44
C LYS A 342 -3.48 -32.75 -10.35
N ILE A 343 -2.90 -32.22 -9.26
CA ILE A 343 -2.65 -30.77 -9.11
C ILE A 343 -1.62 -30.29 -10.13
N VAL A 344 -0.52 -31.04 -10.32
CA VAL A 344 0.48 -30.74 -11.35
C VAL A 344 -0.15 -30.76 -12.74
N GLN A 345 -1.03 -31.72 -13.04
CA GLN A 345 -1.75 -31.80 -14.31
C GLN A 345 -2.71 -30.61 -14.52
N LEU A 346 -3.42 -30.17 -13.47
CA LEU A 346 -4.27 -28.98 -13.52
C LEU A 346 -3.48 -27.68 -13.71
N LEU A 347 -2.30 -27.57 -13.07
CA LEU A 347 -1.37 -26.45 -13.27
C LEU A 347 -0.83 -26.39 -14.70
N ILE A 348 -0.59 -27.55 -15.33
CA ILE A 348 -0.09 -27.67 -16.71
C ILE A 348 -1.17 -27.34 -17.74
N ASN A 349 -2.39 -27.85 -17.55
CA ASN A 349 -3.44 -27.75 -18.57
C ASN A 349 -4.09 -26.36 -18.65
N GLN A 350 -3.92 -25.50 -17.63
CA GLN A 350 -4.57 -24.17 -17.54
C GLN A 350 -6.08 -24.18 -17.86
N GLU A 351 -6.74 -25.33 -17.69
CA GLU A 351 -8.16 -25.46 -18.00
C GLU A 351 -8.98 -24.72 -16.94
N PRO A 352 -9.98 -23.91 -17.34
CA PRO A 352 -10.94 -23.38 -16.38
C PRO A 352 -11.55 -24.57 -15.64
N LEU A 353 -11.46 -24.53 -14.32
CA LEU A 353 -11.97 -25.58 -13.45
C LEU A 353 -13.49 -25.61 -13.56
N SER A 354 -14.03 -26.32 -14.55
CA SER A 354 -15.48 -26.50 -14.67
C SER A 354 -16.00 -27.12 -13.37
N GLY A 355 -17.14 -26.61 -12.89
CA GLY A 355 -17.62 -26.75 -11.52
C GLY A 355 -17.80 -28.17 -10.95
N ASN A 356 -17.61 -29.22 -11.75
CA ASN A 356 -17.64 -30.61 -11.27
C ASN A 356 -16.27 -31.12 -10.79
N ALA A 357 -15.15 -30.69 -11.38
CA ALA A 357 -13.81 -31.08 -10.93
C ALA A 357 -13.42 -30.38 -9.61
N PHE A 358 -13.83 -29.11 -9.46
CA PHE A 358 -13.60 -28.30 -8.25
C PHE A 358 -14.46 -28.75 -7.06
N LYS A 359 -15.70 -29.21 -7.31
CA LYS A 359 -16.58 -29.77 -6.28
C LYS A 359 -16.00 -31.01 -5.60
N ILE A 360 -15.40 -31.92 -6.36
CA ILE A 360 -14.81 -33.17 -5.84
C ILE A 360 -13.60 -32.89 -4.93
N SER A 361 -12.85 -31.80 -5.15
CA SER A 361 -11.76 -31.38 -4.25
C SER A 361 -12.24 -30.62 -3.01
N CYS A 362 -13.41 -29.96 -3.07
CA CYS A 362 -13.96 -29.16 -1.97
C CYS A 362 -14.46 -30.00 -0.78
N GLU A 363 -14.88 -31.24 -1.01
CA GLU A 363 -15.40 -32.12 0.06
C GLU A 363 -14.32 -32.49 1.09
N MET A 364 -13.04 -32.36 0.75
CA MET A 364 -11.90 -32.52 1.67
C MET A 364 -11.70 -31.34 2.65
N TRP A 365 -12.42 -30.21 2.48
CA TRP A 365 -12.11 -28.93 3.15
C TRP A 365 -12.97 -28.59 4.37
N SER A 366 -13.69 -29.54 4.96
CA SER A 366 -14.52 -29.29 6.14
C SER A 366 -13.73 -28.96 7.44
N LYS A 367 -12.41 -28.80 7.37
CA LYS A 367 -11.51 -28.65 8.53
C LYS A 367 -10.52 -27.47 8.50
N LEU A 368 -10.52 -26.61 7.49
CA LEU A 368 -9.51 -25.54 7.37
C LEU A 368 -10.16 -24.18 7.14
N SER A 369 -10.24 -23.38 8.22
CA SER A 369 -10.63 -21.98 8.19
C SER A 369 -9.46 -21.10 8.63
N PHE A 370 -9.11 -20.11 7.82
CA PHE A 370 -8.20 -19.04 8.20
C PHE A 370 -9.05 -17.86 8.69
N GLU A 371 -9.58 -17.97 9.91
CA GLU A 371 -10.57 -17.03 10.46
C GLU A 371 -10.05 -15.62 10.67
N ALA A 372 -8.73 -15.43 10.81
CA ALA A 372 -8.12 -14.12 10.97
C ALA A 372 -8.12 -13.29 9.66
N VAL A 373 -8.23 -13.94 8.49
CA VAL A 373 -8.15 -13.27 7.19
C VAL A 373 -9.38 -12.39 6.97
N HIS A 374 -9.17 -11.08 6.97
CA HIS A 374 -10.22 -10.09 6.75
C HIS A 374 -10.01 -9.25 5.49
N GLU A 375 -8.81 -9.24 4.91
CA GLU A 375 -8.48 -8.50 3.69
C GLU A 375 -7.73 -9.37 2.68
N ILE A 376 -8.16 -9.31 1.41
CA ILE A 376 -7.45 -9.93 0.30
C ILE A 376 -7.30 -8.96 -0.87
N ASP A 377 -6.10 -8.90 -1.44
CA ASP A 377 -5.80 -8.16 -2.66
C ASP A 377 -5.33 -9.11 -3.77
N ILE A 378 -6.10 -9.17 -4.85
CA ILE A 378 -5.86 -9.98 -6.06
C ILE A 378 -5.88 -9.09 -7.32
N SER A 379 -5.55 -7.81 -7.14
CA SER A 379 -5.44 -6.85 -8.23
C SER A 379 -4.36 -7.24 -9.22
N ASN A 380 -4.57 -6.99 -10.51
CA ASN A 380 -3.59 -7.28 -11.55
C ASN A 380 -3.09 -8.74 -11.56
N CYS A 381 -3.97 -9.71 -11.27
CA CYS A 381 -3.71 -11.15 -11.37
C CYS A 381 -4.38 -11.73 -12.63
N PRO A 382 -3.81 -11.54 -13.82
CA PRO A 382 -4.44 -11.87 -15.10
C PRO A 382 -4.97 -13.30 -15.19
N MET A 383 -4.23 -14.28 -14.68
CA MET A 383 -4.59 -15.71 -14.77
C MET A 383 -5.64 -16.16 -13.74
N LEU A 384 -6.12 -15.26 -12.87
CA LEU A 384 -7.05 -15.60 -11.80
C LEU A 384 -8.50 -15.41 -12.24
N HIS A 385 -9.25 -16.51 -12.31
CA HIS A 385 -10.70 -16.46 -12.52
C HIS A 385 -11.43 -16.11 -11.21
N LEU A 386 -12.06 -14.94 -11.17
CA LEU A 386 -12.69 -14.42 -9.94
C LEU A 386 -13.81 -15.31 -9.39
N GLU A 387 -14.62 -15.94 -10.25
CA GLU A 387 -15.70 -16.82 -9.78
C GLU A 387 -15.15 -18.01 -8.98
N ASP A 388 -14.07 -18.63 -9.46
CA ASP A 388 -13.41 -19.75 -8.77
C ASP A 388 -12.68 -19.30 -7.50
N ALA A 389 -12.08 -18.11 -7.54
CA ALA A 389 -11.41 -17.51 -6.38
C ALA A 389 -12.40 -17.25 -5.24
N VAL A 390 -13.59 -16.71 -5.54
CA VAL A 390 -14.64 -16.46 -4.55
C VAL A 390 -15.13 -17.75 -3.90
N GLU A 391 -15.23 -18.85 -4.65
CA GLU A 391 -15.56 -20.15 -4.07
C GLU A 391 -14.48 -20.61 -3.07
N CYS A 392 -13.18 -20.39 -3.36
CA CYS A 392 -12.09 -20.65 -2.42
C CYS A 392 -12.24 -19.80 -1.14
N PHE A 393 -12.49 -18.50 -1.30
CA PHE A 393 -12.58 -17.55 -0.19
C PHE A 393 -13.76 -17.83 0.71
N SER A 394 -14.91 -18.20 0.14
CA SER A 394 -16.12 -18.51 0.90
C SER A 394 -15.94 -19.65 1.93
N LYS A 395 -15.01 -20.57 1.65
CA LYS A 395 -14.70 -21.71 2.53
C LYS A 395 -13.53 -21.43 3.46
N SER A 396 -12.52 -20.73 2.94
CA SER A 396 -11.24 -20.58 3.63
C SER A 396 -11.18 -19.32 4.49
N PHE A 397 -11.92 -18.26 4.14
CA PHE A 397 -11.88 -16.93 4.77
C PHE A 397 -13.27 -16.49 5.25
N PRO A 398 -13.84 -17.14 6.28
CA PRO A 398 -15.20 -16.84 6.76
C PRO A 398 -15.35 -15.40 7.30
N SER A 399 -14.26 -14.79 7.75
CA SER A 399 -14.23 -13.42 8.31
C SER A 399 -13.88 -12.34 7.28
N LEU A 400 -13.89 -12.65 5.98
CA LEU A 400 -13.47 -11.71 4.94
C LEU A 400 -14.35 -10.45 4.91
N LYS A 401 -13.74 -9.28 5.07
CA LYS A 401 -14.40 -7.97 5.10
C LYS A 401 -14.08 -7.11 3.89
N LYS A 402 -12.87 -7.24 3.34
CA LYS A 402 -12.37 -6.42 2.22
C LYS A 402 -11.78 -7.28 1.11
N MET A 403 -12.19 -6.99 -0.12
CA MET A 403 -11.65 -7.64 -1.32
C MET A 403 -11.28 -6.58 -2.36
N ASN A 404 -10.01 -6.54 -2.75
CA ASN A 404 -9.53 -5.75 -3.88
C ASN A 404 -9.24 -6.67 -5.07
N ALA A 405 -9.92 -6.42 -6.19
CA ALA A 405 -9.81 -7.18 -7.43
C ALA A 405 -9.72 -6.24 -8.63
N ALA A 406 -8.87 -5.21 -8.53
CA ALA A 406 -8.69 -4.25 -9.62
C ALA A 406 -8.10 -4.91 -10.88
N ASN A 407 -8.51 -4.40 -12.03
CA ASN A 407 -8.13 -4.80 -13.39
C ASN A 407 -8.48 -6.24 -13.77
N GLN A 408 -9.57 -6.76 -13.19
CA GLN A 408 -10.14 -8.08 -13.48
C GLN A 408 -11.42 -7.96 -14.34
N LEU A 409 -11.28 -8.10 -15.67
CA LEU A 409 -12.36 -7.82 -16.64
C LEU A 409 -13.14 -9.04 -17.13
N ARG A 410 -12.70 -10.27 -16.82
CA ARG A 410 -13.31 -11.50 -17.38
C ARG A 410 -14.72 -11.79 -16.84
N THR A 411 -15.06 -11.27 -15.66
CA THR A 411 -16.34 -11.57 -15.00
C THR A 411 -17.30 -10.38 -15.03
N ARG A 412 -18.56 -10.65 -15.37
CA ARG A 412 -19.63 -9.64 -15.32
C ARG A 412 -19.86 -9.17 -13.89
N THR A 413 -19.81 -7.85 -13.66
CA THR A 413 -19.93 -7.22 -12.33
C THR A 413 -21.13 -7.71 -11.55
N ARG A 414 -22.32 -7.75 -12.19
CA ARG A 414 -23.57 -8.17 -11.53
C ARG A 414 -23.53 -9.60 -11.02
N LYS A 415 -23.02 -10.54 -11.83
CA LYS A 415 -22.93 -11.96 -11.46
C LYS A 415 -21.94 -12.15 -10.31
N LEU A 416 -20.82 -11.44 -10.37
CA LEU A 416 -19.80 -11.45 -9.32
C LEU A 416 -20.35 -10.90 -8.00
N LEU A 417 -21.03 -9.75 -8.02
CA LEU A 417 -21.62 -9.18 -6.80
C LEU A 417 -22.67 -10.09 -6.18
N GLN A 418 -23.54 -10.71 -6.99
CA GLN A 418 -24.49 -11.70 -6.49
C GLN A 418 -23.78 -12.87 -5.81
N LEU A 419 -22.76 -13.44 -6.46
CA LEU A 419 -21.95 -14.53 -5.90
C LEU A 419 -21.30 -14.12 -4.57
N LEU A 420 -20.71 -12.94 -4.49
CA LEU A 420 -20.05 -12.43 -3.29
C LEU A 420 -21.05 -12.25 -2.14
N VAL A 421 -22.24 -11.72 -2.40
CA VAL A 421 -23.28 -11.55 -1.38
C VAL A 421 -23.78 -12.90 -0.86
N ASP A 422 -23.94 -13.88 -1.76
CA ASP A 422 -24.44 -15.21 -1.40
C ASP A 422 -23.38 -16.06 -0.67
N ARG A 423 -22.08 -15.80 -0.91
CA ARG A 423 -20.97 -16.65 -0.43
C ARG A 423 -20.06 -16.01 0.63
N CYS A 424 -20.00 -14.69 0.71
CA CYS A 424 -19.12 -13.92 1.60
C CYS A 424 -19.94 -12.87 2.39
N PRO A 425 -20.76 -13.28 3.37
CA PRO A 425 -21.78 -12.42 3.99
C PRO A 425 -21.21 -11.26 4.84
N LEU A 426 -19.96 -11.36 5.29
CA LEU A 426 -19.28 -10.31 6.09
C LEU A 426 -18.56 -9.27 5.23
N LEU A 427 -18.52 -9.46 3.91
CA LEU A 427 -17.83 -8.56 2.98
C LEU A 427 -18.52 -7.19 2.96
N CYS A 428 -17.75 -6.13 3.22
CA CYS A 428 -18.25 -4.77 3.33
C CYS A 428 -17.55 -3.76 2.41
N ASP A 429 -16.31 -4.04 1.97
CA ASP A 429 -15.52 -3.19 1.07
C ASP A 429 -15.06 -3.99 -0.16
N ILE A 430 -15.47 -3.54 -1.35
CA ILE A 430 -15.19 -4.21 -2.62
C ILE A 430 -14.63 -3.20 -3.61
N ASP A 431 -13.45 -3.51 -4.14
CA ASP A 431 -12.84 -2.76 -5.23
C ASP A 431 -12.74 -3.61 -6.51
N LEU A 432 -13.48 -3.19 -7.55
CA LEU A 432 -13.50 -3.79 -8.89
C LEU A 432 -13.04 -2.79 -9.95
N THR A 433 -12.19 -1.81 -9.56
CA THR A 433 -11.62 -0.79 -10.45
C THR A 433 -11.02 -1.42 -11.69
N VAL A 434 -11.23 -0.78 -12.83
CA VAL A 434 -10.55 -1.06 -14.10
C VAL A 434 -9.89 0.23 -14.58
N ASP A 435 -9.05 0.14 -15.61
CA ASP A 435 -8.44 1.29 -16.28
C ASP A 435 -9.41 2.48 -16.46
N THR A 436 -9.16 3.53 -15.68
CA THR A 436 -9.92 4.79 -15.68
C THR A 436 -9.40 5.80 -16.70
N SER A 437 -8.47 5.38 -17.57
CA SER A 437 -7.91 6.25 -18.60
C SER A 437 -9.05 6.86 -19.39
N PRO A 438 -9.23 8.20 -19.36
CA PRO A 438 -10.40 8.82 -19.94
C PRO A 438 -10.41 8.52 -21.44
N VAL A 439 -11.38 7.72 -21.88
CA VAL A 439 -11.96 7.98 -23.19
C VAL A 439 -12.73 9.27 -22.96
N THR A 440 -12.07 10.38 -23.26
CA THR A 440 -12.59 11.73 -23.04
C THR A 440 -14.01 11.79 -23.62
N ILE A 441 -15.02 11.81 -22.74
CA ILE A 441 -16.44 11.95 -23.10
C ILE A 441 -16.65 13.22 -23.95
N THR A 442 -15.72 14.17 -23.85
CA THR A 442 -15.69 15.41 -24.61
C THR A 442 -15.61 15.24 -26.13
N GLN A 443 -15.30 14.05 -26.68
CA GLN A 443 -15.18 13.85 -28.13
C GLN A 443 -16.05 12.74 -28.73
N VAL A 444 -16.81 12.00 -27.92
CA VAL A 444 -17.84 11.09 -28.44
C VAL A 444 -19.07 11.90 -28.78
N SER A 445 -19.04 12.57 -29.94
CA SER A 445 -20.26 13.05 -30.60
C SER A 445 -20.97 11.85 -31.21
N SER A 446 -21.52 11.01 -30.34
CA SER A 446 -22.51 10.01 -30.72
C SER A 446 -23.79 10.40 -30.01
N PHE A 447 -24.63 11.13 -30.74
CA PHE A 447 -26.04 11.24 -30.43
C PHE A 447 -26.62 9.83 -30.39
N ALA A 448 -26.66 9.21 -29.22
CA ALA A 448 -27.69 8.24 -28.91
C ALA A 448 -28.85 9.02 -28.30
N SER A 449 -29.54 9.81 -29.13
CA SER A 449 -30.94 10.12 -28.87
C SER A 449 -31.74 8.83 -29.07
N SER A 450 -31.59 7.87 -28.17
CA SER A 450 -32.60 6.83 -28.03
C SER A 450 -33.73 7.44 -27.23
N THR A 451 -34.66 8.09 -27.93
CA THR A 451 -36.06 8.12 -27.50
C THR A 451 -36.58 6.68 -27.60
N GLY A 452 -36.08 5.82 -26.72
CA GLY A 452 -36.60 4.48 -26.50
C GLY A 452 -37.75 4.61 -25.53
N SER A 453 -38.97 4.47 -26.04
CA SER A 453 -40.16 4.21 -25.24
C SER A 453 -39.82 3.22 -24.12
N ILE A 454 -40.08 3.62 -22.87
CA ILE A 454 -39.99 2.75 -21.70
C ILE A 454 -41.11 1.71 -21.86
N SER A 455 -40.84 0.61 -22.54
CA SER A 455 -41.58 -0.62 -22.28
C SER A 455 -40.96 -1.23 -21.03
N SER A 456 -41.65 -1.08 -19.90
CA SER A 456 -41.34 -1.81 -18.68
C SER A 456 -41.32 -3.31 -18.96
N PRO A 457 -40.17 -4.01 -18.83
CA PRO A 457 -40.22 -5.46 -18.72
C PRO A 457 -40.88 -5.76 -17.38
N LEU A 458 -41.93 -6.58 -17.39
CA LEU A 458 -42.55 -7.16 -16.21
C LEU A 458 -41.46 -7.65 -15.23
N PRO A 459 -41.59 -7.43 -13.92
CA PRO A 459 -40.64 -7.92 -12.94
C PRO A 459 -40.67 -9.45 -12.98
N VAL A 460 -39.67 -10.06 -13.60
CA VAL A 460 -39.37 -11.47 -13.36
C VAL A 460 -39.11 -11.59 -11.87
N LEU A 461 -39.96 -12.38 -11.21
CA LEU A 461 -39.95 -12.62 -9.77
C LEU A 461 -38.68 -13.40 -9.40
N CYS A 462 -37.54 -12.72 -9.33
CA CYS A 462 -36.37 -13.28 -8.67
C CYS A 462 -36.67 -13.35 -7.16
N PRO A 463 -36.31 -14.44 -6.46
CA PRO A 463 -36.39 -14.48 -5.00
C PRO A 463 -35.62 -13.28 -4.45
N LYS A 464 -36.23 -12.52 -3.52
CA LYS A 464 -35.60 -11.34 -2.91
C LYS A 464 -34.27 -11.78 -2.28
N PRO A 465 -33.11 -11.36 -2.83
CA PRO A 465 -31.84 -11.67 -2.19
C PRO A 465 -31.79 -11.00 -0.83
N LEU A 466 -31.15 -11.63 0.15
CA LEU A 466 -30.90 -11.01 1.44
C LEU A 466 -30.08 -9.72 1.21
N PRO A 467 -30.40 -8.61 1.89
CA PRO A 467 -29.65 -7.37 1.76
C PRO A 467 -28.21 -7.59 2.22
N SER A 468 -27.26 -7.09 1.43
CA SER A 468 -25.83 -7.26 1.71
C SER A 468 -25.30 -6.30 2.78
N ASN A 469 -24.17 -6.66 3.38
CA ASN A 469 -23.40 -5.81 4.29
C ASN A 469 -22.41 -4.87 3.57
N ILE A 470 -22.50 -4.78 2.24
CA ILE A 470 -21.61 -3.96 1.41
C ILE A 470 -21.87 -2.48 1.72
N ARG A 471 -20.83 -1.80 2.23
CA ARG A 471 -20.82 -0.38 2.58
C ARG A 471 -20.02 0.46 1.60
N LYS A 472 -18.98 -0.13 1.00
CA LYS A 472 -18.08 0.54 0.07
C LYS A 472 -17.95 -0.28 -1.20
N LEU A 473 -18.27 0.34 -2.34
CA LEU A 473 -18.21 -0.29 -3.65
C LEU A 473 -17.51 0.62 -4.66
N THR A 474 -16.39 0.16 -5.22
CA THR A 474 -15.62 0.88 -6.24
C THR A 474 -15.73 0.16 -7.58
N LEU A 475 -16.31 0.83 -8.58
CA LEU A 475 -16.56 0.31 -9.93
C LEU A 475 -15.87 1.17 -11.01
N GLU A 476 -14.79 1.88 -10.68
CA GLU A 476 -14.19 2.84 -11.61
C GLU A 476 -13.78 2.19 -12.93
N GLY A 477 -13.98 2.89 -14.05
CA GLY A 477 -13.60 2.43 -15.40
C GLY A 477 -14.45 1.26 -15.93
N ARG A 478 -15.47 0.80 -15.21
CA ARG A 478 -16.33 -0.33 -15.63
C ARG A 478 -17.34 0.09 -16.69
N ILE A 479 -16.92 0.05 -17.95
CA ILE A 479 -17.77 0.34 -19.11
C ILE A 479 -18.84 -0.74 -19.38
N ASP A 480 -18.77 -1.89 -18.71
CA ASP A 480 -19.75 -2.98 -18.80
C ASP A 480 -20.98 -2.81 -17.89
N VAL A 481 -20.90 -1.88 -16.92
CA VAL A 481 -21.97 -1.55 -15.97
C VAL A 481 -22.97 -0.59 -16.62
N THR A 482 -24.25 -0.96 -16.59
CA THR A 482 -25.36 -0.20 -17.18
C THR A 482 -26.36 0.26 -16.10
N ASP A 483 -27.33 1.10 -16.47
CA ASP A 483 -28.41 1.52 -15.55
C ASP A 483 -29.18 0.35 -14.93
N PHE A 484 -29.37 -0.73 -15.70
CA PHE A 484 -30.00 -1.95 -15.22
C PHE A 484 -29.15 -2.67 -14.15
N ASP A 485 -27.82 -2.63 -14.31
CA ASP A 485 -26.90 -3.16 -13.31
C ASP A 485 -26.92 -2.29 -12.06
N LEU A 486 -26.93 -0.95 -12.18
CA LEU A 486 -27.08 -0.03 -11.04
C LEU A 486 -28.39 -0.24 -10.30
N GLN A 487 -29.50 -0.46 -11.01
CA GLN A 487 -30.79 -0.77 -10.41
C GLN A 487 -30.71 -2.07 -9.60
N SER A 488 -30.08 -3.12 -10.14
CA SER A 488 -29.86 -4.37 -9.43
C SER A 488 -28.98 -4.18 -8.19
N ILE A 489 -27.86 -3.47 -8.33
CA ILE A 489 -26.91 -3.16 -7.25
C ILE A 489 -27.62 -2.41 -6.13
N SER A 490 -28.41 -1.40 -6.45
CA SER A 490 -29.17 -0.62 -5.47
C SER A 490 -30.23 -1.45 -4.72
N GLY A 491 -30.70 -2.56 -5.30
CA GLY A 491 -31.59 -3.51 -4.63
C GLY A 491 -30.87 -4.48 -3.69
N ILE A 492 -29.60 -4.81 -3.98
CA ILE A 492 -28.78 -5.75 -3.20
C ILE A 492 -27.96 -5.03 -2.11
N CYS A 493 -27.45 -3.85 -2.43
CA CYS A 493 -26.50 -3.08 -1.63
C CYS A 493 -27.16 -1.84 -1.01
N VAL A 494 -28.27 -2.06 -0.29
CA VAL A 494 -29.03 -0.98 0.36
C VAL A 494 -28.26 -0.28 1.50
N SER A 495 -27.21 -0.94 2.03
CA SER A 495 -26.36 -0.44 3.11
C SER A 495 -25.16 0.40 2.62
N LEU A 496 -25.09 0.74 1.33
CA LEU A 496 -23.98 1.51 0.76
C LEU A 496 -23.86 2.89 1.42
N THR A 497 -22.64 3.19 1.85
CA THR A 497 -22.19 4.51 2.35
C THR A 497 -21.28 5.21 1.33
N TYR A 498 -20.50 4.43 0.56
CA TYR A 498 -19.58 4.91 -0.45
C TYR A 498 -19.82 4.19 -1.78
N ILE A 499 -19.87 4.95 -2.88
CA ILE A 499 -19.81 4.41 -4.23
C ILE A 499 -18.89 5.23 -5.14
N SER A 500 -18.05 4.55 -5.92
CA SER A 500 -17.31 5.15 -7.02
C SER A 500 -17.71 4.55 -8.36
N LEU A 501 -18.17 5.41 -9.26
CA LEU A 501 -18.56 5.14 -10.64
C LEU A 501 -17.67 5.92 -11.63
N LYS A 502 -16.51 6.41 -11.20
CA LYS A 502 -15.64 7.25 -12.03
C LYS A 502 -15.36 6.59 -13.38
N GLY A 503 -15.60 7.29 -14.48
CA GLY A 503 -15.35 6.77 -15.83
C GLY A 503 -16.29 5.65 -16.29
N CYS A 504 -17.37 5.35 -15.56
CA CYS A 504 -18.43 4.46 -16.01
C CYS A 504 -19.28 5.15 -17.09
N ILE A 505 -18.80 5.17 -18.32
CA ILE A 505 -19.44 5.90 -19.43
C ILE A 505 -20.77 5.29 -19.90
N SER A 506 -21.14 4.09 -19.42
CA SER A 506 -22.36 3.39 -19.82
C SER A 506 -23.54 3.62 -18.87
N VAL A 507 -23.34 4.38 -17.78
CA VAL A 507 -24.42 4.73 -16.83
C VAL A 507 -24.94 6.15 -17.09
N SER A 508 -26.26 6.30 -17.10
CA SER A 508 -26.95 7.58 -17.33
C SER A 508 -27.26 8.29 -16.01
N ASP A 509 -27.63 9.57 -16.09
CA ASP A 509 -28.13 10.35 -14.95
C ASP A 509 -29.32 9.69 -14.26
N ALA A 510 -30.21 9.04 -15.02
CA ALA A 510 -31.38 8.35 -14.47
C ALA A 510 -30.98 7.10 -13.67
N GLY A 511 -30.00 6.33 -14.15
CA GLY A 511 -29.46 5.17 -13.44
C GLY A 511 -28.78 5.57 -12.13
N ILE A 512 -27.95 6.61 -12.17
CA ILE A 512 -27.26 7.14 -10.98
C ILE A 512 -28.28 7.68 -9.97
N SER A 513 -29.24 8.49 -10.40
CA SER A 513 -30.32 9.03 -9.56
C SER A 513 -31.15 7.92 -8.90
N SER A 514 -31.45 6.84 -9.63
CA SER A 514 -32.16 5.68 -9.08
C SER A 514 -31.39 4.98 -7.96
N LEU A 515 -30.07 4.86 -8.10
CA LEU A 515 -29.21 4.29 -7.07
C LEU A 515 -29.17 5.18 -5.82
N ILE A 516 -28.97 6.49 -6.00
CA ILE A 516 -28.95 7.48 -4.92
C ILE A 516 -30.26 7.42 -4.11
N SER A 517 -31.39 7.39 -4.81
CA SER A 517 -32.72 7.37 -4.18
C SER A 517 -33.03 6.10 -3.37
N ARG A 518 -32.28 5.01 -3.57
CA ARG A 518 -32.48 3.71 -2.89
C ARG A 518 -31.46 3.46 -1.79
N CYS A 519 -30.22 3.92 -1.96
CA CYS A 519 -29.15 3.75 -0.99
C CYS A 519 -29.11 4.97 -0.05
N LEU A 520 -30.05 5.02 0.91
CA LEU A 520 -30.28 6.19 1.77
C LEU A 520 -29.10 6.51 2.73
N LYS A 521 -28.18 5.57 2.93
CA LYS A 521 -26.99 5.73 3.79
C LYS A 521 -25.78 6.31 3.04
N LEU A 522 -25.91 6.64 1.76
CA LEU A 522 -24.81 7.19 0.97
C LEU A 522 -24.39 8.56 1.51
N ASP A 523 -23.11 8.67 1.89
CA ASP A 523 -22.45 9.92 2.27
C ASP A 523 -21.30 10.28 1.31
N SER A 524 -20.85 9.35 0.48
CA SER A 524 -19.68 9.52 -0.37
C SER A 524 -19.92 9.03 -1.79
N ILE A 525 -19.89 9.94 -2.76
CA ILE A 525 -20.14 9.63 -4.18
C ILE A 525 -19.02 10.17 -5.05
N VAL A 526 -18.42 9.28 -5.84
CA VAL A 526 -17.49 9.62 -6.91
C VAL A 526 -18.11 9.25 -8.25
N ALA A 527 -18.58 10.24 -9.00
CA ALA A 527 -19.21 10.09 -10.30
C ALA A 527 -18.46 10.88 -11.39
N CYS A 528 -17.17 11.18 -11.20
CA CYS A 528 -16.39 11.92 -12.18
C CYS A 528 -16.37 11.24 -13.55
N ASP A 529 -16.35 12.02 -14.62
CA ASP A 529 -16.30 11.51 -15.99
C ASP A 529 -17.44 10.50 -16.27
N THR A 530 -18.66 10.83 -15.83
CA THR A 530 -19.91 10.10 -16.10
C THR A 530 -20.98 11.07 -16.62
N TYR A 531 -22.21 10.57 -16.79
CA TYR A 531 -23.38 11.40 -17.11
C TYR A 531 -24.15 11.90 -15.88
N PHE A 532 -23.51 12.02 -14.72
CA PHE A 532 -24.12 12.65 -13.53
C PHE A 532 -24.64 14.05 -13.87
N GLY A 533 -25.92 14.30 -13.63
CA GLY A 533 -26.62 15.52 -14.04
C GLY A 533 -27.75 15.92 -13.09
N GLN A 534 -28.78 16.53 -13.65
CA GLN A 534 -29.86 17.15 -12.89
C GLN A 534 -30.65 16.18 -12.00
N GLN A 535 -30.97 14.99 -12.50
CA GLN A 535 -31.75 14.01 -11.73
C GLN A 535 -30.98 13.49 -10.53
N SER A 536 -29.65 13.32 -10.67
CA SER A 536 -28.78 12.91 -9.57
C SER A 536 -28.64 14.01 -8.51
N VAL A 537 -28.52 15.28 -8.92
CA VAL A 537 -28.50 16.43 -8.00
C VAL A 537 -29.82 16.52 -7.21
N LEU A 538 -30.96 16.37 -7.87
CA LEU A 538 -32.27 16.37 -7.21
C LEU A 538 -32.41 15.21 -6.22
N ALA A 539 -31.95 14.01 -6.58
CA ALA A 539 -31.97 12.86 -5.68
C ALA A 539 -31.12 13.10 -4.41
N LEU A 540 -29.90 13.65 -4.55
CA LEU A 540 -29.07 14.03 -3.41
C LEU A 540 -29.72 15.10 -2.52
N TRP A 541 -30.36 16.07 -3.16
CA TRP A 541 -31.09 17.10 -2.45
C TRP A 541 -32.27 16.52 -1.66
N SER A 542 -33.02 15.59 -2.24
CA SER A 542 -34.11 14.88 -1.56
C SER A 542 -33.64 14.00 -0.41
N LEU A 543 -32.50 13.30 -0.53
CA LEU A 543 -31.90 12.55 0.59
C LEU A 543 -31.58 13.44 1.79
N SER A 544 -31.25 14.70 1.54
CA SER A 544 -30.96 15.67 2.61
C SER A 544 -32.22 16.04 3.40
N ILE A 545 -33.42 15.83 2.84
CA ILE A 545 -34.72 16.11 3.48
C ILE A 545 -35.26 14.85 4.20
N CYS A 546 -34.95 13.65 3.71
CA CYS A 546 -35.53 12.39 4.21
C CYS A 546 -34.81 11.73 5.40
N ASN A 547 -33.75 12.33 5.97
CA ASN A 547 -33.07 11.79 7.17
C ASN A 547 -33.85 12.03 8.48
N ASP A 548 -35.13 12.43 8.40
CA ASP A 548 -36.05 12.42 9.54
C ASP A 548 -36.37 10.96 9.91
N ASP A 549 -35.85 10.53 11.07
CA ASP A 549 -36.41 9.39 11.79
C ASP A 549 -37.90 9.68 12.05
N PHE A 550 -38.76 8.71 11.74
CA PHE A 550 -40.20 8.79 12.00
C PHE A 550 -40.47 8.98 13.51
N THR A 551 -40.56 10.23 13.96
CA THR A 551 -41.29 10.59 15.18
C THR A 551 -42.37 11.58 14.80
N THR A 552 -43.61 11.13 14.95
CA THR A 552 -44.83 11.86 14.66
C THR A 552 -44.99 13.14 15.49
N GLU A 553 -45.53 14.14 14.79
CA GLU A 553 -46.39 15.23 15.25
C GLU A 553 -45.81 16.59 15.71
N HIS A 554 -46.28 17.58 14.94
CA HIS A 554 -46.60 18.98 15.26
C HIS A 554 -45.50 20.05 15.34
N ASN A 555 -45.54 20.94 14.33
CA ASN A 555 -45.30 22.38 14.39
C ASN A 555 -44.07 22.85 15.19
N ARG A 556 -42.88 22.49 14.72
CA ARG A 556 -41.68 23.29 14.93
C ARG A 556 -41.10 23.67 13.56
N GLN A 557 -40.60 24.90 13.46
CA GLN A 557 -39.81 25.37 12.31
C GLN A 557 -38.83 24.26 11.92
N ILE A 558 -39.01 23.72 10.72
CA ILE A 558 -38.07 22.78 10.11
C ILE A 558 -36.78 23.58 9.91
N VAL A 559 -35.86 23.50 10.85
CA VAL A 559 -34.45 23.83 10.58
C VAL A 559 -34.00 22.72 9.63
N PRO A 560 -33.73 23.00 8.34
CA PRO A 560 -33.29 21.95 7.44
C PRO A 560 -31.97 21.40 7.98
N GLN A 561 -32.02 20.19 8.54
CA GLN A 561 -30.83 19.48 8.96
C GLN A 561 -30.02 19.21 7.69
N GLY A 562 -28.74 19.57 7.72
CA GLY A 562 -27.87 19.56 6.55
C GLY A 562 -27.78 18.20 5.86
N SER A 563 -27.37 18.22 4.59
CA SER A 563 -26.98 16.99 3.90
C SER A 563 -25.90 16.26 4.70
N ASN A 564 -26.08 14.94 4.92
CA ASN A 564 -25.05 14.07 5.51
C ASN A 564 -23.90 13.73 4.53
N LEU A 565 -23.92 14.32 3.33
CA LEU A 565 -22.93 14.11 2.28
C LEU A 565 -21.55 14.63 2.72
N ARG A 566 -20.59 13.71 2.78
CA ARG A 566 -19.17 13.95 3.13
C ARG A 566 -18.28 14.05 1.90
N MET A 567 -18.58 13.34 0.81
CA MET A 567 -17.77 13.39 -0.41
C MET A 567 -18.64 13.50 -1.66
N LEU A 568 -18.33 14.48 -2.51
CA LEU A 568 -18.96 14.65 -3.82
C LEU A 568 -17.91 14.98 -4.88
N HIS A 569 -17.60 13.98 -5.72
CA HIS A 569 -16.68 14.14 -6.83
C HIS A 569 -17.42 13.96 -8.16
N ILE A 570 -17.67 15.07 -8.86
CA ILE A 570 -18.44 15.13 -10.11
C ILE A 570 -17.67 15.83 -11.24
N GLY A 571 -16.34 15.84 -11.13
CA GLY A 571 -15.47 16.45 -12.14
C GLY A 571 -15.65 15.82 -13.53
N GLY A 572 -15.61 16.64 -14.58
CA GLY A 572 -15.80 16.23 -15.97
C GLY A 572 -17.26 15.93 -16.38
N CYS A 573 -18.20 15.96 -15.44
CA CYS A 573 -19.63 15.77 -15.72
C CYS A 573 -20.23 16.99 -16.41
N LYS A 574 -21.08 16.73 -17.41
CA LYS A 574 -21.76 17.77 -18.20
C LYS A 574 -23.27 17.72 -17.94
N GLY A 575 -23.95 18.85 -18.01
CA GLY A 575 -25.41 18.91 -17.87
C GLY A 575 -25.93 19.07 -16.44
N ILE A 576 -25.07 19.49 -15.50
CA ILE A 576 -25.48 19.89 -14.14
C ILE A 576 -26.23 21.23 -14.23
N ASN A 577 -27.48 21.27 -13.76
CA ASN A 577 -28.21 22.53 -13.67
C ASN A 577 -27.71 23.33 -12.45
N MET A 578 -27.19 24.53 -12.68
CA MET A 578 -26.60 25.35 -11.63
C MET A 578 -27.59 25.78 -10.55
N THR A 579 -28.87 25.99 -10.89
CA THR A 579 -29.89 26.40 -9.91
C THR A 579 -30.16 25.30 -8.88
N SER A 580 -30.27 24.05 -9.33
CA SER A 580 -30.44 22.90 -8.43
C SER A 580 -29.16 22.58 -7.67
N PHE A 581 -28.01 22.72 -8.33
CA PHE A 581 -26.72 22.48 -7.69
C PHE A 581 -26.42 23.50 -6.59
N LEU A 582 -26.75 24.78 -6.79
CA LEU A 582 -26.63 25.83 -5.77
C LEU A 582 -27.44 25.47 -4.51
N LYS A 583 -28.67 24.96 -4.67
CA LYS A 583 -29.50 24.51 -3.54
C LYS A 583 -28.85 23.37 -2.76
N LEU A 584 -28.23 22.42 -3.45
CA LEU A 584 -27.48 21.33 -2.81
C LEU A 584 -26.27 21.88 -2.04
N MET A 585 -25.48 22.76 -2.66
CA MET A 585 -24.29 23.37 -2.04
C MET A 585 -24.62 24.20 -0.80
N ALA A 586 -25.76 24.88 -0.78
CA ALA A 586 -26.26 25.63 0.37
C ALA A 586 -26.60 24.74 1.59
N GLN A 587 -26.77 23.42 1.39
CA GLN A 587 -27.12 22.47 2.44
C GLN A 587 -25.99 21.48 2.76
N ALA A 588 -24.85 21.55 2.07
CA ALA A 588 -23.74 20.60 2.15
C ALA A 588 -22.76 20.91 3.30
N TYR A 589 -23.26 21.06 4.54
CA TYR A 589 -22.44 21.50 5.68
C TYR A 589 -21.39 20.47 6.14
N MET A 590 -21.67 19.17 5.93
CA MET A 590 -20.80 18.05 6.35
C MET A 590 -19.76 17.65 5.29
N LEU A 591 -19.68 18.39 4.19
CA LEU A 591 -18.83 18.02 3.06
C LEU A 591 -17.34 18.16 3.43
N GLU A 592 -16.61 17.06 3.36
CA GLU A 592 -15.18 16.92 3.60
C GLU A 592 -14.39 16.97 2.27
N ASN A 593 -14.96 16.44 1.17
CA ASN A 593 -14.27 16.32 -0.10
C ASN A 593 -15.15 16.77 -1.27
N LEU A 594 -14.67 17.74 -2.06
CA LEU A 594 -15.38 18.30 -3.20
C LEU A 594 -14.49 18.37 -4.43
N CYS A 595 -14.91 17.68 -5.50
CA CYS A 595 -14.24 17.76 -6.81
C CYS A 595 -15.22 18.16 -7.90
N LEU A 596 -14.96 19.34 -8.47
CA LEU A 596 -15.70 20.03 -9.52
C LEU A 596 -14.84 20.30 -10.76
N ARG A 597 -13.69 19.64 -10.90
CA ARG A 597 -12.79 19.87 -12.04
C ARG A 597 -13.50 19.75 -13.38
N ASP A 598 -13.10 20.53 -14.37
CA ASP A 598 -13.64 20.47 -15.74
C ASP A 598 -15.18 20.59 -15.83
N THR A 599 -15.85 21.15 -14.81
CA THR A 599 -17.28 21.46 -14.83
C THR A 599 -17.53 22.92 -15.20
N GLU A 600 -18.80 23.26 -15.50
CA GLU A 600 -19.22 24.62 -15.83
C GLU A 600 -19.59 25.48 -14.60
N VAL A 601 -19.17 25.06 -13.39
CA VAL A 601 -19.51 25.74 -12.14
C VAL A 601 -18.98 27.19 -12.11
N LEU A 602 -19.82 28.09 -11.59
CA LEU A 602 -19.57 29.53 -11.40
C LEU A 602 -19.48 29.90 -9.92
N ASP A 603 -19.06 31.14 -9.64
CA ASP A 603 -18.83 31.69 -8.30
C ASP A 603 -20.02 31.50 -7.35
N ASP A 604 -21.25 31.70 -7.83
CA ASP A 604 -22.47 31.64 -7.00
C ASP A 604 -22.60 30.33 -6.23
N CYS A 605 -22.17 29.20 -6.81
CA CYS A 605 -22.25 27.90 -6.15
C CYS A 605 -21.30 27.80 -4.95
N LEU A 606 -20.08 28.32 -5.08
CA LEU A 606 -19.08 28.29 -4.01
C LEU A 606 -19.34 29.38 -2.96
N LEU A 607 -19.84 30.55 -3.37
CA LEU A 607 -20.24 31.61 -2.45
C LEU A 607 -21.43 31.20 -1.55
N ASN A 608 -22.29 30.31 -2.03
CA ASN A 608 -23.36 29.72 -1.24
C ASN A 608 -22.95 28.46 -0.45
N PHE A 609 -21.68 28.07 -0.47
CA PHE A 609 -21.20 26.99 0.39
C PHE A 609 -20.95 27.51 1.82
N PHE A 610 -21.59 26.87 2.80
CA PHE A 610 -21.50 27.24 4.21
C PHE A 610 -20.86 26.15 5.09
N GLY A 611 -20.33 25.06 4.49
CA GLY A 611 -19.63 24.01 5.23
C GLY A 611 -18.27 24.46 5.78
N SER A 612 -17.87 23.83 6.88
CA SER A 612 -16.62 24.12 7.62
C SER A 612 -15.73 22.88 7.86
N SER A 613 -16.09 21.74 7.26
CA SER A 613 -15.39 20.45 7.40
C SER A 613 -14.54 20.06 6.18
N LEU A 614 -14.42 20.94 5.19
CA LEU A 614 -13.78 20.63 3.91
C LEU A 614 -12.26 20.43 4.08
N GLU A 615 -11.77 19.26 3.66
CA GLU A 615 -10.36 18.87 3.65
C GLU A 615 -9.76 18.88 2.22
N VAL A 616 -10.58 18.60 1.20
CA VAL A 616 -10.16 18.58 -0.21
C VAL A 616 -11.09 19.41 -1.08
N LEU A 617 -10.52 20.35 -1.83
CA LEU A 617 -11.21 21.14 -2.84
C LEU A 617 -10.48 21.03 -4.18
N ASP A 618 -11.16 20.52 -5.21
CA ASP A 618 -10.68 20.54 -6.59
C ASP A 618 -11.66 21.28 -7.50
N VAL A 619 -11.25 22.44 -7.98
CA VAL A 619 -11.98 23.31 -8.91
C VAL A 619 -11.19 23.49 -10.21
N SER A 620 -10.25 22.60 -10.50
CA SER A 620 -9.34 22.74 -11.65
C SER A 620 -10.10 22.90 -12.98
N ASN A 621 -9.60 23.76 -13.87
CA ASN A 621 -10.18 24.06 -15.17
C ASN A 621 -11.64 24.57 -15.14
N THR A 622 -12.10 25.11 -14.01
CA THR A 622 -13.41 25.79 -13.92
C THR A 622 -13.28 27.30 -14.14
N LYS A 623 -14.40 28.03 -14.05
CA LYS A 623 -14.45 29.49 -14.21
C LYS A 623 -14.55 30.25 -12.89
N VAL A 624 -14.24 29.62 -11.76
CA VAL A 624 -14.36 30.24 -10.43
C VAL A 624 -13.31 31.35 -10.23
N SER A 625 -13.69 32.39 -9.50
CA SER A 625 -12.83 33.52 -9.14
C SER A 625 -12.06 33.28 -7.84
N ALA A 626 -11.03 34.12 -7.62
CA ALA A 626 -10.25 34.09 -6.39
C ALA A 626 -11.12 34.39 -5.15
N ALA A 627 -12.13 35.25 -5.27
CA ALA A 627 -13.04 35.58 -4.18
C ALA A 627 -13.90 34.39 -3.77
N ALA A 628 -14.44 33.64 -4.73
CA ALA A 628 -15.24 32.45 -4.46
C ALA A 628 -14.41 31.34 -3.78
N VAL A 629 -13.17 31.13 -4.22
CA VAL A 629 -12.26 30.17 -3.60
C VAL A 629 -11.85 30.62 -2.20
N ALA A 630 -11.50 31.90 -2.01
CA ALA A 630 -11.15 32.47 -0.71
C ALA A 630 -12.29 32.36 0.31
N HIS A 631 -13.54 32.55 -0.12
CA HIS A 631 -14.72 32.38 0.72
C HIS A 631 -14.85 30.97 1.29
N VAL A 632 -14.64 29.94 0.47
CA VAL A 632 -14.64 28.54 0.92
C VAL A 632 -13.48 28.29 1.90
N ILE A 633 -12.27 28.73 1.56
CA ILE A 633 -11.08 28.57 2.41
C ILE A 633 -11.26 29.24 3.77
N GLY A 634 -11.79 30.46 3.80
CA GLY A 634 -12.01 31.23 5.03
C GLY A 634 -12.90 30.53 6.06
N ARG A 635 -13.71 29.56 5.62
CA ARG A 635 -14.55 28.72 6.49
C ARG A 635 -13.95 27.36 6.84
N ASN A 636 -12.90 26.95 6.14
CA ASN A 636 -12.35 25.59 6.18
C ASN A 636 -10.84 25.61 6.49
N PRO A 637 -10.44 25.89 7.74
CA PRO A 637 -9.02 25.94 8.12
C PRO A 637 -8.33 24.57 8.09
N ARG A 638 -9.09 23.47 8.07
CA ARG A 638 -8.58 22.09 7.99
C ARG A 638 -8.29 21.62 6.56
N LEU A 639 -8.39 22.52 5.57
CA LEU A 639 -8.14 22.19 4.16
C LEU A 639 -6.68 21.73 3.96
N LYS A 640 -6.51 20.50 3.48
CA LYS A 640 -5.21 19.84 3.25
C LYS A 640 -4.84 19.78 1.77
N CYS A 641 -5.83 19.82 0.88
CA CYS A 641 -5.60 19.76 -0.56
C CYS A 641 -6.42 20.81 -1.30
N VAL A 642 -5.74 21.61 -2.12
CA VAL A 642 -6.39 22.58 -3.03
C VAL A 642 -5.87 22.38 -4.44
N LYS A 643 -6.78 22.12 -5.37
CA LYS A 643 -6.50 22.03 -6.81
C LYS A 643 -7.33 23.08 -7.54
N ALA A 644 -6.65 24.07 -8.11
CA ALA A 644 -7.24 25.17 -8.85
C ALA A 644 -6.42 25.48 -10.11
N ARG A 645 -5.75 24.47 -10.66
CA ARG A 645 -5.00 24.57 -11.92
C ARG A 645 -5.94 24.97 -13.06
N GLY A 646 -5.49 25.85 -13.95
CA GLY A 646 -6.25 26.20 -15.16
C GLY A 646 -7.44 27.15 -14.94
N CYS A 647 -7.70 27.60 -13.71
CA CYS A 647 -8.74 28.58 -13.39
C CYS A 647 -8.30 30.00 -13.78
N LYS A 648 -8.59 30.40 -15.04
CA LYS A 648 -8.15 31.70 -15.60
C LYS A 648 -8.65 32.92 -14.80
N ASN A 649 -9.81 32.81 -14.15
CA ASN A 649 -10.41 33.91 -13.38
C ASN A 649 -9.75 34.17 -12.02
N LEU A 650 -8.78 33.34 -11.61
CA LEU A 650 -7.93 33.65 -10.45
C LEU A 650 -6.98 34.84 -10.71
N LEU A 651 -6.71 35.17 -11.98
CA LEU A 651 -5.77 36.22 -12.39
C LEU A 651 -6.36 37.65 -12.40
N GLN A 652 -7.62 37.90 -12.01
CA GLN A 652 -8.26 39.20 -12.32
C GLN A 652 -7.51 40.43 -11.77
N GLN A 653 -6.96 41.21 -12.72
CA GLN A 653 -6.47 42.58 -12.59
C GLN A 653 -7.67 43.55 -12.65
N GLY A 654 -8.16 44.06 -11.52
CA GLY A 654 -9.24 45.05 -11.57
C GLY A 654 -9.93 45.42 -10.26
N SER A 655 -9.24 46.18 -9.41
CA SER A 655 -9.72 47.26 -8.53
C SER A 655 -8.81 47.34 -7.30
N ARG A 656 -8.21 48.50 -7.05
CA ARG A 656 -7.18 48.74 -6.03
C ARG A 656 -7.69 48.69 -4.58
N THR A 657 -8.89 48.19 -4.36
CA THR A 657 -9.51 48.13 -3.03
C THR A 657 -10.37 46.87 -2.96
N GLU A 658 -10.00 45.96 -2.06
CA GLU A 658 -10.78 44.81 -1.53
C GLU A 658 -10.51 43.37 -2.03
N SER A 659 -9.46 43.06 -2.81
CA SER A 659 -9.01 41.66 -2.89
C SER A 659 -8.09 41.33 -1.71
N LYS A 660 -8.65 40.76 -0.64
CA LYS A 660 -7.85 39.97 0.31
C LYS A 660 -7.02 38.98 -0.52
N ASN A 661 -5.70 39.04 -0.40
CA ASN A 661 -4.81 38.20 -1.19
C ASN A 661 -5.12 36.72 -0.87
N LEU A 662 -5.66 35.99 -1.86
CA LEU A 662 -6.09 34.60 -1.73
C LEU A 662 -5.01 33.73 -1.09
N TYR A 663 -3.77 33.91 -1.53
CA TYR A 663 -2.62 33.14 -1.07
C TYR A 663 -2.18 33.52 0.34
N PHE A 664 -2.39 34.77 0.74
CA PHE A 664 -2.18 35.20 2.12
C PHE A 664 -3.18 34.55 3.09
N GLU A 665 -4.47 34.51 2.73
CA GLU A 665 -5.49 33.83 3.56
C GLU A 665 -5.22 32.32 3.62
N LEU A 666 -4.86 31.70 2.49
CA LEU A 666 -4.43 30.29 2.42
C LEU A 666 -3.25 30.01 3.37
N GLY A 667 -2.22 30.86 3.31
CA GLY A 667 -1.03 30.77 4.15
C GLY A 667 -1.37 30.82 5.64
N LYS A 668 -2.27 31.73 6.02
CA LYS A 668 -2.64 31.97 7.42
C LYS A 668 -3.48 30.86 8.04
N LEU A 669 -4.40 30.28 7.28
CA LEU A 669 -5.46 29.44 7.85
C LEU A 669 -5.19 27.94 7.72
N CYS A 670 -4.46 27.52 6.70
CA CYS A 670 -4.39 26.12 6.28
C CYS A 670 -3.00 25.50 6.45
N LYS A 671 -2.93 24.18 6.39
CA LYS A 671 -1.69 23.40 6.24
C LYS A 671 -1.90 22.38 5.13
N PHE A 672 -1.13 22.51 4.04
CA PHE A 672 -1.34 21.72 2.83
C PHE A 672 -0.41 20.51 2.75
N ASP A 673 -1.00 19.38 2.38
CA ASP A 673 -0.31 18.18 1.90
C ASP A 673 -0.10 18.23 0.38
N GLU A 674 -1.07 18.77 -0.36
CA GLU A 674 -1.05 18.86 -1.83
C GLU A 674 -1.62 20.20 -2.33
N ILE A 675 -0.92 20.83 -3.28
CA ILE A 675 -1.44 21.99 -4.01
C ILE A 675 -1.26 21.82 -5.51
N SER A 676 -2.28 22.18 -6.28
CA SER A 676 -2.21 22.30 -7.74
C SER A 676 -2.73 23.67 -8.16
N VAL A 677 -1.86 24.48 -8.75
CA VAL A 677 -2.09 25.92 -9.00
C VAL A 677 -1.70 26.29 -10.44
N GLY A 678 -2.07 27.49 -10.90
CA GLY A 678 -1.78 27.94 -12.25
C GLY A 678 -1.90 29.45 -12.37
N TRP A 679 -2.75 29.94 -13.27
CA TRP A 679 -3.06 31.36 -13.45
C TRP A 679 -3.15 32.15 -12.14
N GLY A 680 -2.31 33.19 -12.02
CA GLY A 680 -2.27 34.07 -10.85
C GLY A 680 -1.30 33.63 -9.75
N PHE A 681 -0.71 32.43 -9.86
CA PHE A 681 0.30 31.95 -8.92
C PHE A 681 1.69 32.43 -9.32
N SER A 682 2.39 33.06 -8.39
CA SER A 682 3.73 33.60 -8.60
C SER A 682 4.67 33.36 -7.41
N TYR A 683 5.92 33.77 -7.53
CA TYR A 683 6.85 33.79 -6.39
C TYR A 683 6.28 34.50 -5.16
N LEU A 684 5.64 35.66 -5.34
CA LEU A 684 5.04 36.42 -4.23
C LEU A 684 3.92 35.62 -3.55
N SER A 685 3.09 34.95 -4.35
CA SER A 685 2.04 34.06 -3.87
C SER A 685 2.62 32.89 -3.06
N LEU A 686 3.78 32.39 -3.49
CA LEU A 686 4.48 31.30 -2.81
C LEU A 686 5.07 31.77 -1.46
N GLU A 687 5.59 32.99 -1.38
CA GLU A 687 6.02 33.60 -0.12
C GLU A 687 4.87 33.74 0.88
N ASP A 688 3.70 34.21 0.42
CA ASP A 688 2.50 34.31 1.25
C ASP A 688 2.05 32.95 1.80
N LEU A 689 2.28 31.87 1.05
CA LEU A 689 1.93 30.50 1.44
C LEU A 689 2.93 29.84 2.39
N LYS A 690 4.09 30.45 2.67
CA LYS A 690 5.18 29.87 3.48
C LYS A 690 4.70 29.09 4.73
N PRO A 691 3.86 29.64 5.63
CA PRO A 691 3.40 28.93 6.81
C PRO A 691 2.53 27.69 6.52
N ALA A 692 1.85 27.65 5.38
CA ALA A 692 0.92 26.56 5.04
C ALA A 692 1.59 25.37 4.33
N ILE A 693 2.75 25.55 3.70
CA ILE A 693 3.35 24.55 2.80
C ILE A 693 4.56 23.81 3.39
N SER A 694 4.88 23.99 4.66
CA SER A 694 6.05 23.32 5.28
C SER A 694 5.95 21.79 5.31
N LEU A 695 4.72 21.25 5.26
CA LEU A 695 4.42 19.81 5.24
C LEU A 695 4.05 19.31 3.83
N LEU A 696 4.21 20.15 2.81
CA LEU A 696 3.75 19.86 1.46
C LEU A 696 4.49 18.65 0.88
N LYS A 697 3.70 17.68 0.41
CA LYS A 697 4.18 16.43 -0.22
C LYS A 697 4.05 16.48 -1.73
N ALA A 698 3.10 17.23 -2.27
CA ALA A 698 2.89 17.32 -3.71
C ALA A 698 2.61 18.76 -4.15
N ILE A 699 3.30 19.18 -5.20
CA ILE A 699 3.05 20.47 -5.86
C ILE A 699 2.95 20.28 -7.37
N GLU A 700 1.90 20.88 -7.94
CA GLU A 700 1.74 21.04 -9.37
C GLU A 700 1.58 22.52 -9.72
N VAL A 701 2.46 23.01 -10.60
CA VAL A 701 2.38 24.36 -11.15
C VAL A 701 2.02 24.25 -12.63
N GLY A 702 0.79 24.62 -12.94
CA GLY A 702 0.22 24.57 -14.27
C GLY A 702 0.33 25.86 -15.06
N LEU A 703 -0.32 25.84 -16.23
CA LEU A 703 -0.37 26.98 -17.15
C LEU A 703 -0.83 28.26 -16.42
N GLY A 704 -0.09 29.35 -16.64
CA GLY A 704 -0.36 30.65 -16.05
C GLY A 704 0.27 30.90 -14.68
N GLY A 705 0.91 29.88 -14.08
CA GLY A 705 1.77 30.07 -12.90
C GLY A 705 3.19 30.43 -13.32
N SER A 706 3.87 31.31 -12.58
CA SER A 706 5.26 31.69 -12.83
C SER A 706 6.02 31.88 -11.53
N LEU A 707 6.78 30.85 -11.12
CA LEU A 707 7.60 30.92 -9.92
C LEU A 707 8.93 31.64 -10.13
N GLY A 708 9.42 31.67 -11.37
CA GLY A 708 10.77 32.13 -11.69
C GLY A 708 11.85 31.27 -11.04
N HIS A 709 13.11 31.62 -11.30
CA HIS A 709 14.27 30.88 -10.77
C HIS A 709 14.33 30.92 -9.23
N ASP A 710 14.12 32.10 -8.63
CA ASP A 710 14.21 32.28 -7.18
C ASP A 710 13.09 31.57 -6.44
N GLY A 711 11.86 31.56 -6.98
CA GLY A 711 10.75 30.84 -6.36
C GLY A 711 10.91 29.34 -6.39
N LEU A 712 11.42 28.80 -7.49
CA LEU A 712 11.73 27.37 -7.58
C LEU A 712 12.87 26.96 -6.65
N LYS A 713 13.90 27.80 -6.48
CA LYS A 713 14.95 27.57 -5.47
C LYS A 713 14.36 27.62 -4.06
N TRP A 714 13.54 28.62 -3.78
CA TRP A 714 12.90 28.79 -2.47
C TRP A 714 11.97 27.63 -2.11
N LEU A 715 11.23 27.08 -3.08
CA LEU A 715 10.39 25.90 -2.91
C LEU A 715 11.16 24.70 -2.33
N THR A 716 12.39 24.48 -2.80
CA THR A 716 13.23 23.36 -2.31
C THR A 716 13.65 23.52 -0.86
N VAL A 717 13.81 24.76 -0.39
CA VAL A 717 14.20 25.08 0.99
C VAL A 717 13.00 25.02 1.93
N THR A 718 11.84 25.50 1.48
CA THR A 718 10.63 25.57 2.31
C THR A 718 9.91 24.23 2.44
N CYS A 719 9.98 23.36 1.42
CA CYS A 719 9.21 22.12 1.34
C CYS A 719 10.13 20.87 1.18
N PRO A 720 10.92 20.49 2.20
CA PRO A 720 11.86 19.37 2.09
C PRO A 720 11.20 17.98 2.01
N LEU A 721 9.92 17.88 2.37
CA LEU A 721 9.14 16.64 2.38
C LEU A 721 8.44 16.35 1.03
N LEU A 722 8.74 17.12 -0.02
CA LEU A 722 8.14 16.93 -1.33
C LEU A 722 8.45 15.53 -1.89
N GLU A 723 7.39 14.80 -2.20
CA GLU A 723 7.41 13.51 -2.86
C GLU A 723 7.05 13.61 -4.35
N SER A 724 6.33 14.65 -4.76
CA SER A 724 5.91 14.85 -6.15
C SER A 724 6.02 16.31 -6.58
N ILE A 725 6.71 16.56 -7.69
CA ILE A 725 6.79 17.86 -8.35
C ILE A 725 6.36 17.71 -9.81
N VAL A 726 5.42 18.56 -10.23
CA VAL A 726 4.98 18.66 -11.62
C VAL A 726 5.01 20.12 -12.04
N LEU A 727 5.90 20.47 -12.97
CA LEU A 727 6.06 21.83 -13.46
C LEU A 727 5.68 21.91 -14.93
N TYR A 728 4.81 22.86 -15.26
CA TYR A 728 4.45 23.17 -16.64
C TYR A 728 4.86 24.60 -16.98
N PHE A 729 5.44 24.77 -18.17
CA PHE A 729 5.76 26.09 -18.73
C PHE A 729 6.57 27.00 -17.79
N GLN A 730 7.41 26.40 -16.92
CA GLN A 730 8.31 27.15 -16.05
C GLN A 730 9.64 27.42 -16.76
N GLU A 731 10.33 28.47 -16.35
CA GLU A 731 11.72 28.72 -16.73
C GLU A 731 12.65 27.92 -15.80
N ILE A 732 13.51 27.08 -16.39
CA ILE A 732 14.37 26.12 -15.68
C ILE A 732 15.81 26.21 -16.20
N SER A 733 16.77 25.87 -15.33
CA SER A 733 18.19 25.80 -15.66
C SER A 733 18.80 24.52 -15.07
N ASP A 734 19.99 24.13 -15.55
CA ASP A 734 20.71 22.98 -15.00
C ASP A 734 20.93 23.09 -13.48
N ASP A 735 21.37 24.25 -12.99
CA ASP A 735 21.65 24.44 -11.56
C ASP A 735 20.41 24.32 -10.70
N LEU A 736 19.26 24.77 -11.22
CA LEU A 736 18.00 24.67 -10.52
C LEU A 736 17.51 23.23 -10.41
N ILE A 737 17.58 22.46 -11.50
CA ILE A 737 17.19 21.05 -11.51
C ILE A 737 18.10 20.25 -10.57
N VAL A 738 19.41 20.46 -10.66
CA VAL A 738 20.39 19.82 -9.76
C VAL A 738 20.05 20.15 -8.30
N ASN A 739 19.84 21.41 -7.97
CA ASN A 739 19.47 21.84 -6.61
C ASN A 739 18.18 21.17 -6.10
N MET A 740 17.15 21.04 -6.95
CA MET A 740 15.91 20.33 -6.59
C MET A 740 16.17 18.85 -6.30
N LEU A 741 16.89 18.17 -7.18
CA LEU A 741 17.13 16.73 -7.09
C LEU A 741 18.05 16.38 -5.91
N GLU A 742 19.00 17.25 -5.55
CA GLU A 742 19.87 17.07 -4.38
C GLU A 742 19.16 17.37 -3.04
N SER A 743 18.32 18.40 -3.02
CA SER A 743 17.63 18.85 -1.79
C SER A 743 16.46 17.95 -1.43
N LEU A 744 15.70 17.46 -2.41
CA LEU A 744 14.43 16.75 -2.20
C LEU A 744 14.60 15.23 -2.17
N ARG A 745 15.13 14.71 -1.06
CA ARG A 745 15.48 13.28 -0.92
C ARG A 745 14.28 12.32 -0.89
N HIS A 746 13.09 12.86 -0.62
CA HIS A 746 11.84 12.11 -0.57
C HIS A 746 11.13 12.05 -1.94
N LEU A 747 11.69 12.67 -2.98
CA LEU A 747 11.07 12.77 -4.30
C LEU A 747 10.90 11.38 -4.94
N LYS A 748 9.64 11.04 -5.25
CA LYS A 748 9.20 9.80 -5.91
C LYS A 748 8.70 10.07 -7.34
N SER A 749 8.21 11.28 -7.61
CA SER A 749 7.67 11.68 -8.90
C SER A 749 8.21 13.04 -9.33
N PHE A 750 8.83 13.10 -10.50
CA PHE A 750 9.38 14.33 -11.07
C PHE A 750 8.93 14.50 -12.51
N ALA A 751 8.25 15.61 -12.79
CA ALA A 751 7.69 15.91 -14.10
C ALA A 751 8.00 17.34 -14.53
N LEU A 752 8.64 17.47 -15.69
CA LEU A 752 8.91 18.72 -16.37
C LEU A 752 8.21 18.68 -17.74
N CYS A 753 7.22 19.56 -17.91
CA CYS A 753 6.31 19.53 -19.05
C CYS A 753 6.31 20.89 -19.77
N HIS A 754 6.87 20.94 -20.98
CA HIS A 754 6.95 22.16 -21.79
C HIS A 754 7.64 23.35 -21.08
N CYS A 755 8.53 23.06 -20.13
CA CYS A 755 9.37 24.06 -19.49
C CYS A 755 10.44 24.59 -20.48
N LEU A 756 10.90 25.82 -20.27
CA LEU A 756 11.84 26.52 -21.13
C LEU A 756 13.14 26.82 -20.36
N GLY A 757 14.25 26.93 -21.06
CA GLY A 757 15.53 27.37 -20.50
C GLY A 757 16.70 26.46 -20.88
N ASP A 758 17.91 26.91 -20.52
CA ASP A 758 19.16 26.26 -20.90
C ASP A 758 19.41 25.04 -20.00
N THR A 759 18.97 23.88 -20.48
CA THR A 759 19.21 22.58 -19.85
C THR A 759 20.16 21.74 -20.69
N SER A 760 20.95 20.91 -20.02
CA SER A 760 21.89 19.97 -20.62
C SER A 760 21.92 18.68 -19.82
N SER A 761 22.78 17.74 -20.24
CA SER A 761 22.96 16.47 -19.51
C SER A 761 23.44 16.63 -18.08
N ARG A 762 23.94 17.81 -17.69
CA ARG A 762 24.30 18.12 -16.30
C ARG A 762 23.11 18.00 -15.35
N SER A 763 21.90 18.38 -15.78
CA SER A 763 20.67 18.35 -14.98
C SER A 763 20.39 17.02 -14.28
N PHE A 764 20.73 15.88 -14.92
CA PHE A 764 20.33 14.54 -14.45
C PHE A 764 21.52 13.66 -14.02
N LYS A 765 22.68 14.26 -13.73
CA LYS A 765 23.85 13.54 -13.20
C LYS A 765 23.78 13.27 -11.70
N VAL A 766 22.74 13.77 -11.02
CA VAL A 766 22.49 13.57 -9.59
C VAL A 766 21.85 12.21 -9.33
N SER A 767 22.23 11.53 -8.25
CA SER A 767 21.62 10.26 -7.83
C SER A 767 20.22 10.50 -7.26
N MET A 768 19.22 9.76 -7.76
CA MET A 768 17.81 9.86 -7.39
C MET A 768 17.26 8.48 -6.99
N PRO A 769 17.69 7.93 -5.84
CA PRO A 769 17.48 6.52 -5.50
C PRO A 769 16.02 6.15 -5.18
N ASN A 770 15.17 7.14 -4.93
CA ASN A 770 13.76 6.96 -4.56
C ASN A 770 12.78 7.29 -5.70
N LEU A 771 13.28 7.82 -6.82
CA LEU A 771 12.45 8.24 -7.94
C LEU A 771 11.83 7.02 -8.63
N ARG A 772 10.50 7.04 -8.77
CA ARG A 772 9.69 5.99 -9.40
C ARG A 772 9.04 6.46 -10.69
N LYS A 773 8.76 7.75 -10.82
CA LYS A 773 8.11 8.35 -11.99
C LYS A 773 8.94 9.52 -12.51
N LEU A 774 9.31 9.45 -13.78
CA LEU A 774 10.01 10.52 -14.48
C LEU A 774 9.26 10.87 -15.76
N ARG A 775 8.94 12.14 -15.91
CA ARG A 775 8.28 12.68 -17.11
C ARG A 775 9.04 13.88 -17.63
N LEU A 776 9.56 13.75 -18.84
CA LEU A 776 10.29 14.80 -19.56
C LEU A 776 9.57 15.07 -20.89
N GLU A 777 8.65 16.02 -20.88
CA GLU A 777 7.80 16.31 -22.05
C GLU A 777 8.25 17.60 -22.73
N ARG A 778 8.92 17.47 -23.88
CA ARG A 778 9.44 18.59 -24.70
C ARG A 778 10.40 19.53 -23.94
N VAL A 779 11.12 19.00 -22.95
CA VAL A 779 12.12 19.76 -22.16
C VAL A 779 13.56 19.36 -22.44
N ALA A 780 13.78 18.14 -22.95
CA ALA A 780 15.12 17.56 -23.08
C ALA A 780 15.42 17.04 -24.50
N PRO A 781 15.33 17.89 -25.54
CA PRO A 781 15.60 17.48 -26.93
C PRO A 781 17.05 17.05 -27.17
N TRP A 782 17.96 17.41 -26.25
CA TRP A 782 19.39 17.13 -26.27
C TRP A 782 19.77 15.77 -25.68
N ILE A 783 18.85 15.03 -25.03
CA ILE A 783 19.17 13.72 -24.43
C ILE A 783 19.61 12.73 -25.52
N THR A 784 20.81 12.19 -25.35
CA THR A 784 21.36 11.11 -26.17
C THR A 784 21.26 9.77 -25.45
N ASN A 785 21.55 8.68 -26.16
CA ASN A 785 21.67 7.34 -25.58
C ASN A 785 22.70 7.29 -24.42
N ALA A 786 23.81 8.02 -24.51
CA ALA A 786 24.82 8.05 -23.45
C ALA A 786 24.27 8.71 -22.17
N ASP A 787 23.49 9.78 -22.32
CA ASP A 787 22.85 10.45 -21.18
C ASP A 787 21.79 9.54 -20.52
N LEU A 788 21.05 8.78 -21.33
CA LEU A 788 20.06 7.83 -20.83
C LEU A 788 20.70 6.68 -20.04
N ILE A 789 21.89 6.23 -20.44
CA ILE A 789 22.68 5.26 -19.65
C ILE A 789 22.99 5.85 -18.26
N GLY A 790 23.49 7.09 -18.21
CA GLY A 790 23.75 7.78 -16.94
C GLY A 790 22.47 7.92 -16.09
N LEU A 791 21.36 8.29 -16.72
CA LEU A 791 20.07 8.42 -16.06
C LEU A 791 19.59 7.07 -15.47
N SER A 792 19.77 5.96 -16.21
CA SER A 792 19.45 4.60 -15.72
C SER A 792 20.29 4.12 -14.54
N GLN A 793 21.49 4.68 -14.37
CA GLN A 793 22.35 4.42 -13.21
C GLN A 793 21.89 5.26 -12.01
N ASN A 794 21.45 6.50 -12.26
CA ASN A 794 21.06 7.45 -11.22
C ASN A 794 19.65 7.21 -10.66
N CYS A 795 18.71 6.63 -11.42
CA CYS A 795 17.36 6.31 -10.94
C CYS A 795 16.95 4.85 -11.22
N ALA A 796 17.63 3.91 -10.56
CA ALA A 796 17.43 2.46 -10.79
C ALA A 796 16.05 1.90 -10.38
N LYS A 797 15.25 2.65 -9.60
CA LYS A 797 13.92 2.22 -9.11
C LYS A 797 12.75 2.74 -9.95
N LEU A 798 13.01 3.27 -11.14
CA LEU A 798 11.99 3.82 -12.02
C LEU A 798 10.99 2.74 -12.46
N THR A 799 9.70 3.05 -12.34
CA THR A 799 8.59 2.19 -12.78
C THR A 799 7.73 2.86 -13.86
N GLU A 800 7.80 4.18 -14.00
CA GLU A 800 7.11 4.93 -15.05
C GLU A 800 8.06 5.93 -15.72
N LEU A 801 8.21 5.81 -17.03
CA LEU A 801 9.04 6.71 -17.85
C LEU A 801 8.19 7.33 -18.96
N SER A 802 8.14 8.66 -19.00
CA SER A 802 7.57 9.41 -20.12
C SER A 802 8.62 10.34 -20.70
N MET A 803 8.86 10.20 -22.00
CA MET A 803 9.74 11.08 -22.77
C MET A 803 9.01 11.56 -24.02
N LEU A 804 8.96 12.87 -24.21
CA LEU A 804 8.36 13.51 -25.37
C LEU A 804 9.37 14.43 -26.05
N GLY A 805 9.57 14.28 -27.35
CA GLY A 805 10.42 15.16 -28.14
C GLY A 805 11.93 15.00 -27.90
N CYS A 806 12.37 13.85 -27.37
CA CYS A 806 13.79 13.52 -27.20
C CYS A 806 14.39 13.02 -28.54
N ARG A 807 14.68 13.95 -29.45
CA ARG A 807 14.92 13.66 -30.88
C ARG A 807 16.25 12.99 -31.22
N LEU A 808 17.23 13.03 -30.31
CA LEU A 808 18.57 12.46 -30.52
C LEU A 808 18.66 10.98 -30.14
N LEU A 809 17.58 10.38 -29.64
CA LEU A 809 17.52 8.97 -29.32
C LEU A 809 17.44 8.10 -30.59
N ASN A 810 18.11 6.94 -30.55
CA ASN A 810 18.15 5.97 -31.64
C ASN A 810 17.67 4.58 -31.19
N SER A 811 17.75 3.57 -32.07
CA SER A 811 17.24 2.22 -31.79
C SER A 811 17.88 1.51 -30.58
N GLU A 812 19.12 1.80 -30.21
CA GLU A 812 19.77 1.22 -29.02
C GLU A 812 19.11 1.67 -27.70
N THR A 813 18.31 2.74 -27.74
CA THR A 813 17.59 3.28 -26.58
C THR A 813 16.71 2.25 -25.91
N GLN A 814 16.06 1.37 -26.69
CA GLN A 814 15.21 0.33 -26.12
C GLN A 814 15.98 -0.64 -25.23
N LYS A 815 17.17 -1.05 -25.66
CA LYS A 815 18.07 -1.90 -24.89
C LYS A 815 18.57 -1.20 -23.62
N ILE A 816 18.83 0.10 -23.70
CA ILE A 816 19.19 0.90 -22.52
C ILE A 816 18.03 0.95 -21.53
N ILE A 817 16.80 1.19 -22.01
CA ILE A 817 15.60 1.20 -21.18
C ILE A 817 15.39 -0.18 -20.53
N SER A 818 15.45 -1.26 -21.29
CA SER A 818 15.15 -2.59 -20.75
C SER A 818 16.22 -3.16 -19.83
N SER A 819 17.49 -2.79 -20.03
CA SER A 819 18.58 -3.13 -19.10
C SER A 819 18.65 -2.19 -17.89
N GLY A 820 18.23 -0.94 -18.06
CA GLY A 820 18.20 0.09 -17.02
C GLY A 820 17.03 -0.09 -16.05
N TRP A 821 15.83 -0.31 -16.59
CA TRP A 821 14.56 -0.41 -15.87
C TRP A 821 13.75 -1.65 -16.28
N PRO A 822 14.26 -2.87 -16.02
CA PRO A 822 13.57 -4.12 -16.36
C PRO A 822 12.19 -4.30 -15.68
N GLY A 823 11.96 -3.62 -14.55
CA GLY A 823 10.70 -3.60 -13.81
C GLY A 823 9.72 -2.49 -14.20
N LEU A 824 9.87 -1.88 -15.39
CA LEU A 824 9.02 -0.78 -15.84
C LEU A 824 7.56 -1.23 -16.03
N ILE A 825 6.63 -0.43 -15.52
CA ILE A 825 5.17 -0.65 -15.58
C ILE A 825 4.55 0.19 -16.68
N SER A 826 5.04 1.42 -16.89
CA SER A 826 4.54 2.34 -17.91
C SER A 826 5.67 2.96 -18.71
N ILE A 827 5.54 2.94 -20.04
CA ILE A 827 6.46 3.60 -20.95
C ILE A 827 5.70 4.43 -21.98
N HIS A 828 5.95 5.74 -21.96
CA HIS A 828 5.39 6.68 -22.93
C HIS A 828 6.54 7.32 -23.71
N LEU A 829 6.63 6.99 -24.99
CA LEU A 829 7.60 7.58 -25.91
C LEU A 829 6.83 8.21 -27.06
N GLU A 830 7.04 9.51 -27.25
CA GLU A 830 6.53 10.18 -28.44
C GLU A 830 7.49 11.22 -29.00
N GLU A 831 7.57 11.29 -30.32
CA GLU A 831 8.55 12.10 -31.07
C GLU A 831 10.01 11.90 -30.58
N CYS A 832 10.38 10.69 -30.15
CA CYS A 832 11.69 10.37 -29.56
C CYS A 832 12.73 9.89 -30.60
N GLY A 833 12.84 10.57 -31.73
CA GLY A 833 13.87 10.24 -32.73
C GLY A 833 13.64 8.90 -33.44
N GLN A 834 14.67 8.05 -33.51
CA GLN A 834 14.66 6.77 -34.23
C GLN A 834 14.54 5.55 -33.32
N VAL A 835 14.00 5.70 -32.10
CA VAL A 835 13.93 4.62 -31.09
C VAL A 835 13.34 3.33 -31.63
N THR A 836 12.33 3.41 -32.51
CA THR A 836 11.53 2.27 -32.96
C THR A 836 11.78 1.90 -34.43
N SER A 837 12.81 2.50 -35.04
CA SER A 837 13.23 2.24 -36.43
C SER A 837 13.54 0.77 -36.74
N ASN A 838 13.97 -0.01 -35.74
CA ASN A 838 14.27 -1.44 -35.86
C ASN A 838 13.19 -2.33 -35.21
N GLY A 839 11.97 -1.83 -35.03
CA GLY A 839 10.91 -2.53 -34.29
C GLY A 839 10.95 -2.22 -32.81
N VAL A 840 10.33 -3.06 -31.97
CA VAL A 840 10.17 -2.86 -30.51
C VAL A 840 10.58 -4.07 -29.67
N GLU A 841 11.45 -4.93 -30.23
CA GLU A 841 11.77 -6.23 -29.62
C GLU A 841 12.38 -6.11 -28.23
N ASP A 842 13.27 -5.13 -28.04
CA ASP A 842 13.97 -4.93 -26.77
C ASP A 842 13.04 -4.44 -25.65
N LEU A 843 11.93 -3.76 -25.98
CA LEU A 843 10.95 -3.35 -24.99
C LEU A 843 10.20 -4.54 -24.38
N PHE A 844 10.13 -5.67 -25.07
CA PHE A 844 9.50 -6.88 -24.52
C PHE A 844 10.31 -7.51 -23.38
N TYR A 845 11.56 -7.10 -23.16
CA TYR A 845 12.31 -7.49 -21.97
C TYR A 845 11.81 -6.80 -20.69
N CYS A 846 11.02 -5.73 -20.80
CA CYS A 846 10.29 -5.12 -19.68
C CYS A 846 8.95 -5.85 -19.47
N HIS A 847 9.00 -7.07 -18.96
CA HIS A 847 7.84 -7.97 -18.88
C HIS A 847 6.69 -7.45 -18.01
N ALA A 848 6.99 -6.50 -17.11
CA ALA A 848 6.03 -5.89 -16.21
C ALA A 848 5.23 -4.73 -16.82
N LEU A 849 5.45 -4.41 -18.09
CA LEU A 849 4.75 -3.31 -18.77
C LEU A 849 3.24 -3.58 -18.82
N GLU A 850 2.50 -2.64 -18.25
CA GLU A 850 1.04 -2.58 -18.25
C GLU A 850 0.50 -1.54 -19.25
N ASP A 851 1.26 -0.46 -19.47
CA ASP A 851 0.89 0.66 -20.34
C ASP A 851 2.05 1.04 -21.28
N VAL A 852 1.81 0.88 -22.58
CA VAL A 852 2.79 1.18 -23.63
C VAL A 852 2.20 2.21 -24.58
N LEU A 853 2.80 3.39 -24.63
CA LEU A 853 2.45 4.43 -25.60
C LEU A 853 3.65 4.70 -26.49
N LEU A 854 3.49 4.44 -27.79
CA LEU A 854 4.45 4.69 -28.83
C LEU A 854 3.78 5.52 -29.94
N ARG A 855 4.11 6.81 -30.06
CA ARG A 855 3.59 7.68 -31.14
C ARG A 855 4.72 8.46 -31.82
N HIS A 856 4.80 8.43 -33.14
CA HIS A 856 5.86 9.05 -33.95
C HIS A 856 7.27 8.54 -33.69
N ASN A 857 7.42 7.28 -33.26
CA ASN A 857 8.70 6.67 -32.96
C ASN A 857 9.40 6.04 -34.20
N GLY A 858 9.32 6.63 -35.40
CA GLY A 858 9.97 6.11 -36.61
C GLY A 858 9.29 4.88 -37.24
N SER A 859 9.43 4.74 -38.57
CA SER A 859 8.79 3.67 -39.36
C SER A 859 9.53 2.34 -39.22
N GLY A 860 9.22 1.57 -38.17
CA GLY A 860 9.87 0.28 -37.93
C GLY A 860 9.01 -0.74 -37.19
N ILE A 861 7.83 -0.35 -36.69
CA ILE A 861 6.97 -1.25 -35.92
C ILE A 861 6.28 -2.23 -36.88
N GLN A 862 6.43 -3.52 -36.61
CA GLN A 862 5.85 -4.58 -37.43
C GLN A 862 4.32 -4.57 -37.32
N LYS A 863 3.61 -4.91 -38.41
CA LYS A 863 2.14 -4.99 -38.43
C LYS A 863 1.54 -5.90 -37.34
N GLY A 864 2.30 -6.90 -36.87
CA GLY A 864 1.88 -7.89 -35.86
C GLY A 864 2.01 -7.44 -34.41
N ILE A 865 2.47 -6.21 -34.13
CA ILE A 865 2.85 -5.75 -32.79
C ILE A 865 1.76 -5.95 -31.73
N ILE A 866 0.49 -5.71 -32.04
CA ILE A 866 -0.60 -5.87 -31.07
C ILE A 866 -0.68 -7.33 -30.61
N GLY A 867 -0.48 -8.26 -31.54
CA GLY A 867 -0.42 -9.68 -31.27
C GLY A 867 0.81 -10.07 -30.46
N ASP A 868 1.98 -9.60 -30.88
CA ASP A 868 3.25 -9.94 -30.23
C ASP A 868 3.33 -9.39 -28.81
N ALA A 869 2.95 -8.13 -28.60
CA ALA A 869 2.96 -7.47 -27.31
C ALA A 869 2.04 -8.19 -26.32
N ALA A 870 0.83 -8.57 -26.75
CA ALA A 870 -0.12 -9.25 -25.88
C ALA A 870 0.26 -10.71 -25.56
N ILE A 871 1.22 -11.32 -26.29
CA ILE A 871 1.81 -12.63 -25.95
C ILE A 871 3.04 -12.46 -25.04
N LYS A 872 3.91 -11.50 -25.37
CA LYS A 872 5.22 -11.33 -24.72
C LYS A 872 5.15 -10.52 -23.42
N LEU A 873 4.11 -9.70 -23.23
CA LEU A 873 3.91 -8.87 -22.04
C LEU A 873 2.68 -9.37 -21.26
N PRO A 874 2.87 -10.22 -20.24
CA PRO A 874 1.75 -10.84 -19.51
C PRO A 874 0.90 -9.86 -18.70
N MET A 875 1.44 -8.69 -18.40
CA MET A 875 0.77 -7.63 -17.64
C MET A 875 0.15 -6.54 -18.53
N LEU A 876 0.28 -6.63 -19.86
CA LEU A 876 -0.11 -5.55 -20.77
C LEU A 876 -1.63 -5.33 -20.79
N ARG A 877 -2.05 -4.12 -20.44
CA ARG A 877 -3.45 -3.68 -20.41
C ARG A 877 -3.74 -2.58 -21.43
N ARG A 878 -2.77 -1.71 -21.70
CA ARG A 878 -2.94 -0.54 -22.57
C ARG A 878 -1.83 -0.47 -23.61
N LEU A 879 -2.21 -0.32 -24.88
CA LEU A 879 -1.29 -0.15 -26.00
C LEU A 879 -1.75 1.01 -26.89
N SER A 880 -0.94 2.06 -26.99
CA SER A 880 -1.19 3.19 -27.88
C SER A 880 -0.11 3.24 -28.96
N LEU A 881 -0.53 3.28 -30.22
CA LEU A 881 0.30 3.26 -31.42
C LEU A 881 -0.06 4.42 -32.36
N ASP A 882 0.80 4.71 -33.32
CA ASP A 882 0.53 5.58 -34.46
C ASP A 882 0.76 4.81 -35.78
N VAL A 883 -0.16 4.94 -36.74
CA VAL A 883 -0.04 4.38 -38.09
C VAL A 883 1.23 4.87 -38.79
N CYS A 884 1.74 6.06 -38.49
CA CYS A 884 3.02 6.54 -39.05
C CYS A 884 4.21 5.65 -38.69
N ASP A 885 4.13 4.93 -37.57
CA ASP A 885 5.23 4.09 -37.08
C ASP A 885 5.15 2.66 -37.65
N ALA A 886 4.04 2.33 -38.32
CA ALA A 886 3.83 1.02 -38.93
C ALA A 886 4.75 0.85 -40.15
N LYS A 887 5.63 -0.14 -40.09
CA LYS A 887 6.55 -0.51 -41.18
C LYS A 887 5.79 -0.85 -42.48
N ASP A 888 4.65 -1.51 -42.34
CA ASP A 888 3.83 -1.99 -43.45
C ASP A 888 2.62 -1.06 -43.75
N GLY A 889 2.55 0.11 -43.09
CA GLY A 889 1.50 1.12 -43.31
C GLY A 889 0.17 0.89 -42.57
N ASP A 890 0.00 -0.22 -41.85
CA ASP A 890 -1.12 -0.46 -40.93
C ASP A 890 -0.78 -1.55 -39.89
N PHE A 891 -1.62 -1.71 -38.87
CA PHE A 891 -1.51 -2.76 -37.85
C PHE A 891 -2.62 -3.80 -37.98
N VAL A 892 -2.26 -5.08 -37.75
CA VAL A 892 -3.22 -6.18 -37.68
C VAL A 892 -3.90 -6.16 -36.33
N ILE A 893 -5.22 -5.98 -36.33
CA ILE A 893 -6.06 -6.08 -35.14
C ILE A 893 -6.38 -7.55 -34.92
N PRO A 894 -5.94 -8.18 -33.82
CA PRO A 894 -6.22 -9.58 -33.55
C PRO A 894 -7.71 -9.81 -33.27
N GLU A 895 -8.26 -10.90 -33.80
CA GLU A 895 -9.66 -11.32 -33.59
C GLU A 895 -9.91 -12.01 -32.23
N VAL A 896 -8.84 -12.31 -31.48
CA VAL A 896 -8.87 -13.24 -30.34
C VAL A 896 -9.24 -12.58 -29.00
N ASP A 897 -10.21 -13.16 -28.31
CA ASP A 897 -10.80 -12.74 -27.02
C ASP A 897 -9.99 -13.14 -25.76
N ASN A 898 -8.76 -13.64 -25.91
CA ASN A 898 -8.06 -14.38 -24.83
C ASN A 898 -6.92 -13.62 -24.11
N ARG A 899 -6.82 -12.29 -24.21
CA ARG A 899 -5.66 -11.54 -23.66
C ARG A 899 -6.09 -10.46 -22.67
N HIS A 900 -5.25 -10.18 -21.68
CA HIS A 900 -5.45 -9.15 -20.63
C HIS A 900 -5.39 -7.71 -21.14
N LEU A 901 -5.42 -7.54 -22.46
CA LEU A 901 -5.35 -6.27 -23.15
C LEU A 901 -6.73 -5.62 -23.13
N ASN A 902 -6.84 -4.49 -22.45
CA ASN A 902 -8.11 -3.79 -22.21
C ASN A 902 -8.38 -2.71 -23.24
N LEU A 903 -7.33 -1.99 -23.66
CA LEU A 903 -7.44 -0.79 -24.48
C LEU A 903 -6.30 -0.73 -25.50
N VAL A 904 -6.66 -0.63 -26.77
CA VAL A 904 -5.73 -0.31 -27.85
C VAL A 904 -6.14 1.01 -28.51
N LYS A 905 -5.22 1.97 -28.60
CA LYS A 905 -5.41 3.22 -29.34
C LYS A 905 -4.48 3.24 -30.54
N ILE A 906 -5.00 3.54 -31.72
CA ILE A 906 -4.21 3.67 -32.96
C ILE A 906 -4.49 5.04 -33.54
N ALA A 907 -3.57 5.98 -33.34
CA ALA A 907 -3.64 7.31 -33.92
C ALA A 907 -3.38 7.23 -35.43
N ARG A 908 -4.16 7.99 -36.21
CA ARG A 908 -4.02 8.09 -37.66
C ARG A 908 -3.63 9.52 -38.04
N CYS A 909 -2.37 9.71 -38.40
CA CYS A 909 -1.98 10.92 -39.11
C CYS A 909 -2.56 10.90 -40.52
N LYS A 910 -3.35 11.93 -40.88
CA LYS A 910 -3.72 12.14 -42.28
C LYS A 910 -2.61 12.95 -42.96
N SER A 911 -1.73 12.28 -43.71
CA SER A 911 -1.07 12.92 -44.85
C SER A 911 -2.04 12.83 -46.02
N GLU A 912 -2.71 13.91 -46.40
CA GLU A 912 -3.34 13.98 -47.72
C GLU A 912 -2.25 13.86 -48.79
N ARG A 913 -1.95 12.64 -49.25
CA ARG A 913 -1.49 12.45 -50.62
C ARG A 913 -2.71 12.63 -51.52
N ARG A 914 -3.09 13.89 -51.78
CA ARG A 914 -3.70 14.19 -53.07
C ARG A 914 -2.56 14.21 -54.07
N SER A 915 -2.57 13.22 -54.95
CA SER A 915 -1.91 13.28 -56.24
C SER A 915 -2.11 14.66 -56.86
N TRP A 916 -1.06 15.47 -56.94
CA TRP A 916 -0.48 15.98 -58.18
C TRP A 916 0.74 16.86 -57.91
N ASN A 917 1.82 16.52 -58.62
CA ASN A 917 3.03 17.29 -58.93
C ASN A 917 3.18 18.67 -58.30
N LEU A 918 4.22 18.84 -57.47
CA LEU A 918 5.18 19.94 -57.59
C LEU A 918 6.39 19.66 -56.68
N GLN A 919 7.55 19.50 -57.32
CA GLN A 919 8.85 19.53 -56.67
C GLN A 919 9.08 20.92 -56.06
N HIS A 920 9.83 20.95 -54.96
CA HIS A 920 10.36 22.15 -54.26
C HIS A 920 9.39 22.96 -53.39
N VAL A 921 9.12 22.50 -52.16
CA VAL A 921 9.12 23.35 -50.95
C VAL A 921 9.59 22.53 -49.74
N ARG A 922 10.76 22.88 -49.16
CA ARG A 922 11.10 22.57 -47.76
C ARG A 922 10.39 23.59 -46.87
N ALA A 923 9.49 23.18 -45.98
CA ALA A 923 9.27 23.76 -44.65
C ALA A 923 8.07 23.09 -43.93
N SER A 924 8.37 22.45 -42.79
CA SER A 924 7.54 22.42 -41.56
C SER A 924 6.01 22.37 -41.71
N ARG A 925 5.44 21.19 -41.92
CA ARG A 925 4.11 20.86 -41.37
C ARG A 925 4.20 19.50 -40.68
N SER A 926 4.11 19.51 -39.36
CA SER A 926 3.98 18.27 -38.56
C SER A 926 2.71 17.53 -39.01
N PRO A 927 2.77 16.21 -39.24
CA PRO A 927 1.57 15.43 -39.53
C PRO A 927 0.66 15.45 -38.30
N VAL A 928 -0.51 16.07 -38.43
CA VAL A 928 -1.49 16.18 -37.34
C VAL A 928 -2.36 14.92 -37.32
N HIS A 929 -2.49 14.27 -36.16
CA HIS A 929 -3.44 13.19 -35.95
C HIS A 929 -4.86 13.74 -36.13
N ARG A 930 -5.59 13.25 -37.14
CA ARG A 930 -6.98 13.70 -37.36
C ARG A 930 -7.99 12.78 -36.70
N GLU A 931 -7.66 11.49 -36.61
CA GLU A 931 -8.56 10.44 -36.11
C GLU A 931 -7.75 9.41 -35.33
N THR A 932 -8.29 8.92 -34.22
CA THR A 932 -7.71 7.85 -33.42
C THR A 932 -8.72 6.73 -33.32
N LEU A 933 -8.31 5.54 -33.74
CA LEU A 933 -9.09 4.33 -33.56
C LEU A 933 -8.89 3.82 -32.13
N VAL A 934 -9.97 3.63 -31.40
CA VAL A 934 -9.98 3.13 -30.02
C VAL A 934 -10.67 1.77 -30.03
N LEU A 935 -9.97 0.74 -29.56
CA LEU A 935 -10.48 -0.60 -29.34
C LEU A 935 -10.50 -0.84 -27.84
N MET A 936 -11.67 -1.21 -27.30
CA MET A 936 -11.84 -1.50 -25.88
C MET A 936 -12.46 -2.87 -25.69
N TRP A 937 -11.88 -3.69 -24.84
CA TRP A 937 -12.46 -4.96 -24.43
C TRP A 937 -13.18 -4.78 -23.10
N ASN A 938 -14.39 -5.33 -23.00
CA ASN A 938 -15.12 -5.44 -21.74
C ASN A 938 -15.55 -6.90 -21.50
N SER A 939 -16.23 -7.15 -20.38
CA SER A 939 -16.69 -8.51 -20.01
C SER A 939 -17.72 -9.15 -20.96
N LYS A 940 -18.15 -8.45 -22.01
CA LYS A 940 -19.20 -8.87 -22.96
C LYS A 940 -18.69 -8.96 -24.40
N GLN A 941 -17.91 -7.97 -24.85
CA GLN A 941 -17.51 -7.80 -26.25
C GLN A 941 -16.38 -6.77 -26.41
N MET A 942 -15.77 -6.76 -27.59
CA MET A 942 -14.89 -5.67 -28.03
C MET A 942 -15.70 -4.53 -28.66
N MET A 943 -15.45 -3.29 -28.25
CA MET A 943 -16.02 -2.07 -28.80
C MET A 943 -14.98 -1.33 -29.64
N ARG A 944 -15.40 -0.85 -30.81
CA ARG A 944 -14.58 -0.09 -31.74
C ARG A 944 -15.14 1.33 -31.90
N THR A 945 -14.34 2.34 -31.61
CA THR A 945 -14.74 3.76 -31.68
C THR A 945 -13.71 4.57 -32.44
N LEU A 946 -14.16 5.47 -33.31
CA LEU A 946 -13.28 6.43 -33.99
C LEU A 946 -13.43 7.79 -33.32
N VAL A 947 -12.36 8.29 -32.71
CA VAL A 947 -12.34 9.58 -32.01
C VAL A 947 -11.59 10.60 -32.86
N LYS A 948 -12.17 11.79 -33.03
CA LYS A 948 -11.45 12.90 -33.68
C LYS A 948 -10.63 13.63 -32.63
N GLU A 949 -9.30 13.51 -32.71
CA GLU A 949 -8.42 14.29 -31.83
C GLU A 949 -8.56 15.79 -32.21
N ARG A 950 -8.71 16.65 -31.19
CA ARG A 950 -8.68 18.11 -31.41
C ARG A 950 -7.22 18.52 -31.57
N VAL A 951 -6.97 19.22 -32.67
CA VAL A 951 -5.70 19.87 -33.04
C VAL A 951 -5.31 20.92 -32.01
#